data_AF-A0A7S0SNV5-F1
#
_entry.id   AF-A0A7S0SNV5-F1
#
_cell.length_a   1.000
_cell.length_b   1.000
_cell.length_c   1.000
_cell.angle_alpha   90.00
_cell.angle_beta   90.00
_cell.angle_gamma   90.00
#
_symmetry.space_group_name_H-M   'P 1'
#
loop_
_entity.id
_entity.type
_entity.pdbx_description
1 polymer ?
#
loop_
_entity_poly.entity_id
_entity_poly.type
_entity_poly.pdbx_seq_one_letter_code
_entity_poly.pdbx_strand_id
1 'polypeptide(L)'
;EEEEEEEEEPEAADDEPAGPGQPKARTAPAVAVIGHKKLVVFGGESESVSLEDFVTLDMEAGVLEWVQLEVTGDYFKPRRGAAMCGVKDAVYVFGGINKDANEVETTLQDFIVLKLNEGVMTAECLPLKGTSIPSARAFAMMQANGSNSFMLYGGVCAGVAVNDALVFDCNKQTWTQVYRADPAFCPPTGALATLHAGSLVTVTSSSGNRFDVVATLDPASLSEKFSFVGIMKNGVTKQLDDLESFFNQTEGAFGMAENPDKLQDSFDFLLKVMGALYNVKAKKSSIDLELDCIFESLSVLQKHKVSTVANDGRLEAAKAQWEEIKKMVPDVKQTVAPIQELRGEEIKSKIKAFQTKTYDFGKEFHKRPIFTYETGYTTSYPMLDASNLEVAGLEVEMKELINLANMFEFPDAINRSVEAVAECRADLGMVKNTWDYSALVEQQFAKWRETLWNDIDTSMMEDLSKGFQKDVKGLPKQIRDTGTYRGLDDSVKNFLTSVPLVADLRSPDMRERHWKSLMIVTGQEFVIDDKFSLESLLALQLHKFEDEVGEIVDCAQKEAKMEISLEKLDVTWAKVEWVQVKHKDTDINTVKLGEEDFEALEDNQVLVQGMMANRYMKTFEEPILGWNKKLMMVADVNQILSEIQRTWAYLESLFIHSDEVKKELPEAATRFKNIDTEVKLILKGACATKNVVASSTLDGLFKNLEAQQGELEICEKALADYMESKRRAFPRFYFVSTADLLDILSNGNNPVKVMGHMNKCFQAIEKLTLDNNNPTPGHRPKGTGIISCVGKETIPFKSELSLTGKVEEYMNLIIDKMRSELKLHCFDAMKAYGNPKQRHEWCYDWSSQLGLVVNQIFWCEEVETAFDKLSSGDANAMKKYSEQQVVQINDLIASTRKNLEKHQRQKIMNMITIDAHSRDMVIGIIDNKENRKGCFKWMSQLRTYWDTDIDDSVIRICDASFPYGYEYLGNGGRLVITPLTDRVYITATQACWLSMGTAPAGPAGTGKTETSKDLSTQLGKSMYVFNCAPEMDYRTMGDIFKGLAASGSWGCFDEFNRL
;
A
#
# COMPACT_ATOMS: atom_id res chain seq x y z
N GLU A 1 4.42 -22.25 -45.76
CA GLU A 1 5.00 -21.03 -46.31
C GLU A 1 4.38 -19.89 -45.52
N GLU A 2 5.05 -19.15 -44.65
CA GLU A 2 6.43 -19.05 -44.13
C GLU A 2 6.23 -18.48 -42.70
N GLU A 3 6.85 -19.11 -41.69
CA GLU A 3 7.89 -18.52 -40.81
C GLU A 3 7.37 -17.50 -39.77
N GLU A 4 7.48 -17.87 -38.49
CA GLU A 4 8.07 -17.01 -37.45
C GLU A 4 8.54 -17.92 -36.29
N GLU A 5 9.85 -17.83 -36.01
CA GLU A 5 10.57 -18.58 -34.98
C GLU A 5 10.27 -18.00 -33.58
N GLU A 6 9.87 -18.86 -32.64
CA GLU A 6 9.80 -18.54 -31.21
C GLU A 6 11.23 -18.57 -30.63
N GLU A 7 11.74 -17.43 -30.14
CA GLU A 7 12.88 -17.40 -29.23
C GLU A 7 12.42 -17.88 -27.84
N GLU A 8 12.92 -19.05 -27.44
CA GLU A 8 12.73 -19.68 -26.14
C GLU A 8 13.23 -18.76 -24.99
N GLU A 9 12.39 -18.57 -23.98
CA GLU A 9 12.80 -18.11 -22.65
C GLU A 9 13.84 -19.09 -22.07
N PRO A 10 14.96 -18.63 -21.48
CA PRO A 10 15.89 -19.56 -20.84
C PRO A 10 15.26 -20.07 -19.54
N GLU A 11 15.10 -21.39 -19.48
CA GLU A 11 14.79 -22.15 -18.28
C GLU A 11 15.65 -21.69 -17.10
N ALA A 12 15.00 -21.52 -15.95
CA ALA A 12 15.66 -21.30 -14.67
C ALA A 12 16.66 -22.44 -14.43
N ALA A 13 17.95 -22.09 -14.45
CA ALA A 13 19.00 -22.98 -13.99
C ALA A 13 18.76 -23.26 -12.50
N ASP A 14 18.69 -24.55 -12.17
CA ASP A 14 18.83 -25.04 -10.80
C ASP A 14 20.10 -24.43 -10.17
N ASP A 15 19.92 -23.48 -9.25
CA ASP A 15 21.03 -22.95 -8.45
C ASP A 15 21.55 -24.04 -7.52
N GLU A 16 22.71 -24.58 -7.89
CA GLU A 16 23.62 -25.32 -7.03
C GLU A 16 23.85 -24.57 -5.68
N PRO A 17 24.14 -25.30 -4.58
CA PRO A 17 24.19 -24.71 -3.25
C PRO A 17 25.18 -23.54 -3.18
N ALA A 18 24.72 -22.42 -2.60
CA ALA A 18 25.52 -21.28 -2.20
C ALA A 18 26.83 -21.73 -1.54
N GLY A 19 27.95 -21.49 -2.22
CA GLY A 19 29.28 -21.70 -1.65
C GLY A 19 29.48 -20.81 -0.41
N PRO A 20 30.31 -21.22 0.56
CA PRO A 20 30.59 -20.43 1.76
C PRO A 20 31.35 -19.15 1.38
N GLY A 21 30.65 -18.01 1.20
CA GLY A 21 31.28 -16.69 1.05
C GLY A 21 30.63 -15.71 0.08
N GLN A 22 29.72 -16.12 -0.81
CA GLN A 22 29.15 -15.22 -1.83
C GLN A 22 28.21 -14.16 -1.22
N PRO A 23 28.35 -12.87 -1.58
CA PRO A 23 27.50 -11.81 -1.06
C PRO A 23 26.06 -11.93 -1.58
N LYS A 24 25.09 -11.64 -0.70
CA LYS A 24 23.67 -11.49 -1.07
C LYS A 24 23.48 -10.43 -2.17
N ALA A 25 22.51 -10.67 -3.05
CA ALA A 25 22.04 -9.68 -4.02
C ALA A 25 21.62 -8.40 -3.30
N ARG A 26 22.16 -7.25 -3.73
CA ARG A 26 22.01 -5.97 -3.02
C ARG A 26 21.97 -4.78 -3.97
N THR A 27 21.15 -3.78 -3.64
CA THR A 27 21.09 -2.49 -4.34
C THR A 27 21.84 -1.40 -3.59
N ALA A 28 22.39 -0.44 -4.32
CA ALA A 28 23.13 0.71 -3.80
C ALA A 28 24.22 0.40 -2.73
N PRO A 29 25.09 -0.62 -2.93
CA PRO A 29 26.22 -0.84 -2.05
C PRO A 29 27.29 0.25 -2.24
N ALA A 30 28.09 0.50 -1.21
CA ALA A 30 29.28 1.32 -1.33
C ALA A 30 30.48 0.43 -1.71
N VAL A 31 31.33 0.89 -2.63
CA VAL A 31 32.50 0.12 -3.11
C VAL A 31 33.76 0.98 -3.07
N ALA A 32 34.87 0.40 -2.59
CA ALA A 32 36.19 1.01 -2.61
C ALA A 32 37.29 -0.03 -2.80
N VAL A 33 38.47 0.41 -3.21
CA VAL A 33 39.65 -0.44 -3.39
C VAL A 33 40.73 -0.03 -2.38
N ILE A 34 41.28 -1.01 -1.68
CA ILE A 34 42.41 -0.83 -0.75
C ILE A 34 43.69 -1.29 -1.44
N GLY A 35 44.72 -0.43 -1.42
CA GLY A 35 46.06 -0.77 -1.87
C GLY A 35 46.18 -1.29 -3.30
N HIS A 36 45.16 -1.07 -4.16
CA HIS A 36 45.01 -1.64 -5.51
C HIS A 36 44.85 -3.17 -5.59
N LYS A 37 44.69 -3.86 -4.45
CA LYS A 37 44.68 -5.33 -4.38
C LYS A 37 43.36 -5.92 -3.95
N LYS A 38 42.65 -5.24 -3.04
CA LYS A 38 41.41 -5.75 -2.46
C LYS A 38 40.25 -4.81 -2.73
N LEU A 39 39.21 -5.34 -3.33
CA LEU A 39 37.93 -4.67 -3.47
C LEU A 39 37.11 -4.90 -2.21
N VAL A 40 36.55 -3.83 -1.65
CA VAL A 40 35.72 -3.86 -0.44
C VAL A 40 34.34 -3.33 -0.78
N VAL A 41 33.32 -4.11 -0.46
CA VAL A 41 31.91 -3.75 -0.61
C VAL A 41 31.30 -3.64 0.78
N PHE A 42 30.58 -2.55 1.01
CA PHE A 42 29.93 -2.25 2.27
C PHE A 42 28.44 -1.94 2.07
N GLY A 43 27.61 -2.55 2.91
CA GLY A 43 26.19 -2.23 3.03
C GLY A 43 25.41 -2.47 1.74
N GLY A 44 24.44 -1.60 1.49
CA GLY A 44 23.42 -1.78 0.46
C GLY A 44 22.10 -2.26 1.04
N GLU A 45 21.18 -2.64 0.18
CA GLU A 45 19.84 -3.09 0.57
C GLU A 45 19.49 -4.40 -0.16
N SER A 46 18.96 -5.37 0.57
CA SER A 46 18.50 -6.66 0.05
C SER A 46 17.12 -6.94 0.62
N GLU A 47 16.15 -7.27 -0.22
CA GLU A 47 14.75 -7.54 0.19
C GLU A 47 14.18 -6.45 1.14
N SER A 48 14.50 -5.18 0.87
CA SER A 48 14.09 -4.00 1.69
C SER A 48 14.73 -3.89 3.08
N VAL A 49 15.81 -4.62 3.33
CA VAL A 49 16.61 -4.57 4.57
C VAL A 49 17.98 -3.95 4.28
N SER A 50 18.35 -2.92 5.04
CA SER A 50 19.69 -2.32 4.98
C SER A 50 20.74 -3.28 5.55
N LEU A 51 21.84 -3.46 4.83
CA LEU A 51 22.94 -4.34 5.22
C LEU A 51 24.05 -3.58 5.96
N GLU A 52 24.78 -4.29 6.81
CA GLU A 52 25.96 -3.79 7.56
C GLU A 52 27.23 -4.65 7.33
N ASP A 53 27.16 -5.62 6.42
CA ASP A 53 28.25 -6.54 6.14
C ASP A 53 29.36 -5.90 5.29
N PHE A 54 30.59 -6.38 5.50
CA PHE A 54 31.75 -6.08 4.68
C PHE A 54 32.20 -7.35 4.00
N VAL A 55 32.15 -7.33 2.67
CA VAL A 55 32.66 -8.42 1.84
C VAL A 55 33.82 -7.90 1.01
N THR A 56 34.83 -8.75 0.87
CA THR A 56 36.03 -8.42 0.10
C THR A 56 36.32 -9.44 -0.96
N LEU A 57 36.95 -8.95 -2.02
CA LEU A 57 37.43 -9.75 -3.13
C LEU A 57 38.91 -9.41 -3.33
N ASP A 58 39.78 -10.42 -3.20
CA ASP A 58 41.20 -10.26 -3.51
C ASP A 58 41.40 -10.37 -5.02
N MET A 59 41.78 -9.25 -5.66
CA MET A 59 41.93 -9.16 -7.11
C MET A 59 43.31 -9.66 -7.60
N GLU A 60 44.25 -9.95 -6.69
CA GLU A 60 45.55 -10.54 -7.03
C GLU A 60 45.59 -12.05 -6.76
N ALA A 61 44.59 -12.61 -6.09
CA ALA A 61 44.47 -14.06 -5.93
C ALA A 61 44.19 -14.71 -7.30
N GLY A 62 44.90 -15.80 -7.61
CA GLY A 62 44.72 -16.55 -8.86
C GLY A 62 43.31 -17.15 -9.03
N VAL A 63 42.49 -17.13 -7.97
CA VAL A 63 41.07 -17.47 -7.94
C VAL A 63 40.35 -16.37 -7.17
N LEU A 64 39.29 -15.83 -7.76
CA LEU A 64 38.47 -14.77 -7.16
C LEU A 64 37.49 -15.39 -6.15
N GLU A 65 37.80 -15.28 -4.86
CA GLU A 65 36.95 -15.78 -3.77
C GLU A 65 36.46 -14.63 -2.89
N TRP A 66 35.17 -14.65 -2.57
CA TRP A 66 34.55 -13.69 -1.65
C TRP A 66 34.85 -14.07 -0.21
N VAL A 67 35.35 -13.08 0.56
CA VAL A 67 35.65 -13.25 1.98
C VAL A 67 34.91 -12.19 2.78
N GLN A 68 34.08 -12.64 3.73
CA GLN A 68 33.46 -11.77 4.71
C GLN A 68 34.50 -11.36 5.76
N LEU A 69 34.67 -10.06 5.98
CA LEU A 69 35.59 -9.54 7.00
C LEU A 69 34.86 -9.32 8.32
N GLU A 70 35.47 -9.79 9.42
CA GLU A 70 35.04 -9.39 10.74
C GLU A 70 35.45 -7.93 11.01
N VAL A 71 34.49 -7.14 11.46
CA VAL A 71 34.70 -5.74 11.84
C VAL A 71 34.60 -5.60 13.36
N THR A 72 35.58 -4.93 13.95
CA THR A 72 35.64 -4.61 15.38
C THR A 72 35.79 -3.10 15.57
N GLY A 73 35.34 -2.53 16.70
CA GLY A 73 35.48 -1.09 16.99
C GLY A 73 34.14 -0.37 17.15
N ASP A 74 34.09 0.90 16.73
CA ASP A 74 32.92 1.75 16.89
C ASP A 74 31.72 1.24 16.07
N TYR A 75 30.54 1.23 16.70
CA TYR A 75 29.31 0.78 16.06
C TYR A 75 28.82 1.79 15.02
N PHE A 76 28.41 1.29 13.85
CA PHE A 76 27.81 2.07 12.78
C PHE A 76 26.57 1.34 12.25
N LYS A 77 25.53 2.09 11.86
CA LYS A 77 24.25 1.53 11.44
C LYS A 77 24.30 0.89 10.03
N PRO A 78 23.47 -0.12 9.74
CA PRO A 78 23.23 -0.64 8.38
C PRO A 78 22.77 0.47 7.44
N ARG A 79 23.25 0.51 6.19
CA ARG A 79 22.91 1.63 5.29
C ARG A 79 23.03 1.30 3.80
N ARG A 80 22.22 1.99 3.00
CA ARG A 80 22.33 2.06 1.53
C ARG A 80 22.84 3.42 1.07
N GLY A 81 23.52 3.47 -0.07
CA GLY A 81 23.93 4.72 -0.71
C GLY A 81 24.96 5.55 0.08
N ALA A 82 25.82 4.90 0.88
CA ALA A 82 26.92 5.58 1.54
C ALA A 82 28.04 5.93 0.55
N ALA A 83 28.75 7.05 0.80
CA ALA A 83 29.93 7.40 0.02
C ALA A 83 31.16 6.72 0.63
N MET A 84 32.00 6.08 -0.20
CA MET A 84 33.16 5.33 0.27
C MET A 84 34.39 5.56 -0.61
N CYS A 85 35.56 5.70 0.01
CA CYS A 85 36.82 5.88 -0.70
C CYS A 85 38.00 5.25 0.05
N GLY A 86 38.85 4.54 -0.67
CA GLY A 86 40.12 4.02 -0.16
C GLY A 86 41.25 5.04 -0.32
N VAL A 87 41.97 5.33 0.76
CA VAL A 87 43.21 6.13 0.73
C VAL A 87 44.27 5.36 1.50
N LYS A 88 45.32 4.91 0.80
CA LYS A 88 46.35 4.00 1.32
C LYS A 88 45.74 2.68 1.82
N ASP A 89 45.93 2.36 3.10
CA ASP A 89 45.49 1.13 3.77
C ASP A 89 44.20 1.33 4.60
N ALA A 90 43.50 2.45 4.39
CA ALA A 90 42.27 2.80 5.09
C ALA A 90 41.12 3.09 4.12
N VAL A 91 39.91 2.75 4.53
CA VAL A 91 38.67 3.07 3.83
C VAL A 91 37.89 4.08 4.64
N TYR A 92 37.48 5.16 3.99
CA TYR A 92 36.67 6.21 4.58
C TYR A 92 35.24 6.08 4.09
N VAL A 93 34.27 6.12 5.01
CA VAL A 93 32.84 6.02 4.74
C VAL A 93 32.14 7.26 5.29
N PHE A 94 31.26 7.87 4.50
CA PHE A 94 30.48 9.04 4.91
C PHE A 94 29.01 8.90 4.54
N GLY A 95 28.13 9.15 5.52
CA GLY A 95 26.69 9.26 5.31
C GLY A 95 25.99 7.97 4.87
N GLY A 96 24.94 8.12 4.05
CA GLY A 96 24.05 7.03 3.61
C GLY A 96 22.65 7.11 4.23
N ILE A 97 21.77 6.17 3.87
CA ILE A 97 20.40 6.06 4.40
C ILE A 97 20.30 4.77 5.22
N ASN A 98 19.92 4.89 6.48
CA ASN A 98 19.53 3.75 7.32
C ASN A 98 18.01 3.67 7.39
N LYS A 99 17.47 2.50 7.07
CA LYS A 99 16.07 2.14 7.30
C LYS A 99 15.98 1.37 8.63
N ASP A 100 15.19 1.86 9.58
CA ASP A 100 15.01 1.20 10.88
C ASP A 100 13.93 0.10 10.82
N ALA A 101 13.71 -0.62 11.95
CA ALA A 101 12.73 -1.71 12.04
C ALA A 101 11.27 -1.26 11.84
N ASN A 102 10.99 0.05 11.89
CA ASN A 102 9.67 0.64 11.62
C ASN A 102 9.57 1.22 10.19
N GLU A 103 10.52 0.87 9.33
CA GLU A 103 10.62 1.36 7.94
C GLU A 103 10.89 2.87 7.81
N VAL A 104 11.39 3.53 8.86
CA VAL A 104 11.71 4.96 8.80
C VAL A 104 13.11 5.16 8.23
N GLU A 105 13.21 5.92 7.15
CA GLU A 105 14.49 6.28 6.52
C GLU A 105 15.14 7.49 7.20
N THR A 106 16.39 7.33 7.62
CA THR A 106 17.20 8.40 8.20
C THR A 106 18.48 8.61 7.40
N THR A 107 18.71 9.85 6.93
CA THR A 107 19.97 10.24 6.29
C THR A 107 21.04 10.49 7.35
N LEU A 108 22.16 9.79 7.23
CA LEU A 108 23.24 9.82 8.21
C LEU A 108 24.28 10.92 7.90
N GLN A 109 24.99 11.37 8.93
CA GLN A 109 26.09 12.35 8.87
C GLN A 109 27.37 11.82 9.56
N ASP A 110 27.40 10.54 9.91
CA ASP A 110 28.57 9.92 10.52
C ASP A 110 29.70 9.77 9.49
N PHE A 111 30.92 9.86 9.99
CA PHE A 111 32.14 9.77 9.21
C PHE A 111 33.07 8.74 9.84
N ILE A 112 33.29 7.63 9.14
CA ILE A 112 33.91 6.43 9.69
C ILE A 112 35.18 6.14 8.89
N VAL A 113 36.24 5.76 9.59
CA VAL A 113 37.44 5.18 8.97
C VAL A 113 37.55 3.72 9.36
N LEU A 114 37.85 2.88 8.38
CA LEU A 114 38.08 1.45 8.50
C LEU A 114 39.54 1.18 8.17
N LYS A 115 40.27 0.60 9.12
CA LYS A 115 41.70 0.24 8.95
C LYS A 115 41.82 -1.27 8.95
N LEU A 116 42.42 -1.81 7.89
CA LEU A 116 42.64 -3.25 7.74
C LEU A 116 43.97 -3.65 8.42
N ASN A 117 43.90 -4.46 9.47
CA ASN A 117 45.07 -4.98 10.19
C ASN A 117 44.98 -6.51 10.28
N GLU A 118 45.94 -7.24 9.70
CA GLU A 118 46.09 -8.71 9.82
C GLU A 118 44.80 -9.54 9.56
N GLY A 119 43.92 -9.06 8.67
CA GLY A 119 42.68 -9.77 8.31
C GLY A 119 41.44 -9.36 9.11
N VAL A 120 41.56 -8.43 10.06
CA VAL A 120 40.45 -7.83 10.81
C VAL A 120 40.31 -6.36 10.43
N MET A 121 39.08 -5.90 10.20
CA MET A 121 38.76 -4.50 9.96
C MET A 121 38.45 -3.80 11.29
N THR A 122 39.10 -2.66 11.52
CA THR A 122 38.85 -1.84 12.72
C THR A 122 38.14 -0.55 12.34
N ALA A 123 36.94 -0.31 12.89
CA ALA A 123 36.13 0.87 12.64
C ALA A 123 36.33 1.94 13.73
N GLU A 124 36.53 3.18 13.30
CA GLU A 124 36.72 4.36 14.16
C GLU A 124 35.87 5.52 13.62
N CYS A 125 35.02 6.10 14.46
CA CYS A 125 34.23 7.27 14.10
C CYS A 125 35.06 8.54 14.23
N LEU A 126 35.27 9.26 13.13
CA LEU A 126 36.05 10.49 13.08
C LEU A 126 35.18 11.73 13.33
N PRO A 127 35.65 12.70 14.12
CA PRO A 127 34.92 13.95 14.33
C PRO A 127 34.98 14.86 13.10
N LEU A 128 33.84 15.46 12.73
CA LEU A 128 33.78 16.45 11.66
C LEU A 128 34.37 17.79 12.13
N LYS A 129 35.56 18.14 11.64
CA LYS A 129 36.28 19.39 11.97
C LYS A 129 36.71 20.11 10.68
N GLY A 130 36.75 21.45 10.66
CA GLY A 130 37.18 22.20 9.47
C GLY A 130 36.62 23.62 9.38
N THR A 131 36.98 24.35 8.33
CA THR A 131 36.41 25.69 8.02
C THR A 131 34.98 25.59 7.48
N SER A 132 34.60 24.42 6.97
CA SER A 132 33.25 24.09 6.51
C SER A 132 33.07 22.58 6.61
N ILE A 133 32.02 22.14 7.30
CA ILE A 133 31.72 20.72 7.56
C ILE A 133 30.65 20.20 6.58
N PRO A 134 30.76 18.94 6.12
CA PRO A 134 29.76 18.35 5.24
C PRO A 134 28.46 18.05 6.00
N SER A 135 27.33 18.37 5.37
CA SER A 135 25.97 18.05 5.87
C SER A 135 25.63 16.57 5.69
N ALA A 136 24.60 16.08 6.41
CA ALA A 136 24.03 14.74 6.20
C ALA A 136 23.68 14.55 4.71
N ARG A 137 24.07 13.43 4.11
CA ARG A 137 23.80 13.16 2.69
C ARG A 137 23.95 11.68 2.34
N ALA A 138 23.24 11.27 1.29
CA ALA A 138 23.37 9.95 0.67
C ALA A 138 23.66 10.10 -0.82
N PHE A 139 24.13 9.03 -1.46
CA PHE A 139 24.48 8.99 -2.90
C PHE A 139 25.51 10.06 -3.30
N ALA A 140 26.36 10.48 -2.35
CA ALA A 140 27.46 11.38 -2.61
C ALA A 140 28.67 10.62 -3.16
N MET A 141 29.54 11.31 -3.90
CA MET A 141 30.77 10.73 -4.44
C MET A 141 31.97 11.10 -3.59
N MET A 142 32.78 10.10 -3.25
CA MET A 142 34.07 10.29 -2.58
C MET A 142 35.20 9.75 -3.44
N GLN A 143 36.24 10.56 -3.64
CA GLN A 143 37.40 10.13 -4.43
C GLN A 143 38.71 10.69 -3.91
N ALA A 144 39.74 9.84 -3.93
CA ALA A 144 41.09 10.21 -3.54
C ALA A 144 41.61 11.39 -4.38
N ASN A 145 42.10 12.41 -3.69
CA ASN A 145 42.77 13.57 -4.23
C ASN A 145 44.24 13.50 -3.78
N GLY A 146 45.04 12.73 -4.51
CA GLY A 146 46.41 12.41 -4.12
C GLY A 146 46.51 11.35 -3.02
N SER A 147 47.65 11.28 -2.34
CA SER A 147 47.98 10.20 -1.39
C SER A 147 47.51 10.44 0.05
N ASN A 148 47.09 11.67 0.39
CA ASN A 148 46.79 12.09 1.77
C ASN A 148 45.49 12.90 1.89
N SER A 149 44.67 12.96 0.85
CA SER A 149 43.38 13.67 0.88
C SER A 149 42.38 13.03 -0.05
N PHE A 150 41.11 13.31 0.17
CA PHE A 150 40.04 12.95 -0.75
C PHE A 150 39.03 14.08 -0.84
N MET A 151 38.25 14.08 -1.92
CA MET A 151 37.19 15.04 -2.16
C MET A 151 35.84 14.35 -2.00
N LEU A 152 34.90 15.05 -1.37
CA LEU A 152 33.48 14.75 -1.30
C LEU A 152 32.74 15.73 -2.21
N TYR A 153 31.93 15.22 -3.13
CA TYR A 153 31.14 16.03 -4.04
C TYR A 153 29.68 15.55 -4.09
N GLY A 154 28.76 16.51 -4.09
CA GLY A 154 27.35 16.28 -4.36
C GLY A 154 26.62 15.42 -3.32
N GLY A 155 25.62 14.69 -3.79
CA GLY A 155 24.71 13.85 -3.00
C GLY A 155 23.35 14.49 -2.74
N VAL A 156 22.50 13.76 -2.02
CA VAL A 156 21.14 14.16 -1.67
C VAL A 156 20.99 14.26 -0.15
N CYS A 157 20.46 15.37 0.33
CA CYS A 157 20.10 15.59 1.73
C CYS A 157 18.60 15.84 1.81
N ALA A 158 17.84 14.96 2.51
CA ALA A 158 16.38 15.09 2.65
C ALA A 158 15.62 15.34 1.33
N GLY A 159 16.05 14.67 0.25
CA GLY A 159 15.44 14.80 -1.08
C GLY A 159 15.94 15.97 -1.94
N VAL A 160 16.83 16.83 -1.41
CA VAL A 160 17.41 17.96 -2.16
C VAL A 160 18.86 17.67 -2.57
N ALA A 161 19.17 17.89 -3.84
CA ALA A 161 20.52 17.73 -4.38
C ALA A 161 21.46 18.86 -3.90
N VAL A 162 22.66 18.48 -3.46
CA VAL A 162 23.69 19.41 -2.97
C VAL A 162 24.72 19.66 -4.08
N ASN A 163 25.15 20.93 -4.29
CA ASN A 163 26.15 21.32 -5.31
C ASN A 163 27.38 22.00 -4.67
N ASP A 164 28.04 21.29 -3.77
CA ASP A 164 29.26 21.71 -3.08
C ASP A 164 30.39 20.69 -3.29
N ALA A 165 31.64 21.15 -3.15
CA ALA A 165 32.81 20.28 -3.11
C ALA A 165 33.65 20.60 -1.87
N LEU A 166 33.96 19.55 -1.11
CA LEU A 166 34.78 19.63 0.09
C LEU A 166 35.97 18.69 -0.01
N VAL A 167 37.13 19.14 0.46
CA VAL A 167 38.35 18.33 0.54
C VAL A 167 38.63 18.00 2.00
N PHE A 168 38.88 16.72 2.29
CA PHE A 168 39.34 16.25 3.58
C PHE A 168 40.84 15.95 3.53
N ASP A 169 41.60 16.57 4.43
CA ASP A 169 43.03 16.27 4.64
C ASP A 169 43.16 15.14 5.66
N CYS A 170 43.62 13.96 5.24
CA CYS A 170 43.72 12.78 6.09
C CYS A 170 44.77 12.93 7.21
N ASN A 171 45.77 13.79 7.05
CA ASN A 171 46.79 14.04 8.07
C ASN A 171 46.29 15.01 9.14
N LYS A 172 45.60 16.08 8.73
CA LYS A 172 45.07 17.11 9.63
C LYS A 172 43.70 16.77 10.21
N GLN A 173 43.00 15.82 9.60
CA GLN A 173 41.62 15.47 9.88
C GLN A 173 40.66 16.68 9.81
N THR A 174 40.83 17.51 8.77
CA THR A 174 40.03 18.73 8.58
C THR A 174 39.42 18.83 7.20
N TRP A 175 38.16 19.28 7.15
CA TRP A 175 37.41 19.62 5.94
C TRP A 175 37.63 21.08 5.52
N THR A 176 37.75 21.30 4.21
CA THR A 176 37.81 22.64 3.59
C THR A 176 36.86 22.69 2.41
N GLN A 177 35.97 23.69 2.38
CA GLN A 177 35.12 23.93 1.22
C GLN A 177 35.95 24.61 0.12
N VAL A 178 35.98 23.99 -1.05
CA VAL A 178 36.73 24.51 -2.22
C VAL A 178 35.80 25.07 -3.28
N TYR A 179 34.52 24.68 -3.25
CA TYR A 179 33.51 25.15 -4.19
C TYR A 179 32.12 25.14 -3.56
N ARG A 180 31.34 26.17 -3.88
CA ARG A 180 29.90 26.25 -3.62
C ARG A 180 29.25 27.07 -4.71
N ALA A 181 28.44 26.42 -5.54
CA ALA A 181 27.62 27.10 -6.52
C ALA A 181 26.43 27.78 -5.84
N ASP A 182 26.01 28.91 -6.38
CA ASP A 182 24.67 29.45 -6.11
C ASP A 182 23.67 28.67 -6.98
N PRO A 183 22.67 27.99 -6.39
CA PRO A 183 21.68 27.21 -7.10
C PRO A 183 20.92 27.99 -8.19
N ALA A 184 20.86 29.33 -8.10
CA ALA A 184 20.22 30.17 -9.10
C ALA A 184 21.00 30.28 -10.42
N PHE A 185 22.31 30.02 -10.38
CA PHE A 185 23.20 30.21 -11.53
C PHE A 185 23.79 28.90 -12.05
N CYS A 186 23.85 27.84 -11.25
CA CYS A 186 24.38 26.55 -11.67
C CYS A 186 23.65 25.38 -10.97
N PRO A 187 22.73 24.67 -11.67
CA PRO A 187 21.99 23.55 -11.10
C PRO A 187 22.92 22.36 -10.79
N PRO A 188 22.53 21.45 -9.87
CA PRO A 188 23.31 20.27 -9.56
C PRO A 188 23.48 19.37 -10.79
N THR A 189 24.71 19.25 -11.26
CA THR A 189 25.09 18.37 -12.37
C THR A 189 25.20 16.93 -11.84
N GLY A 190 24.34 16.04 -12.33
CA GLY A 190 24.06 14.68 -11.84
C GLY A 190 25.20 13.63 -11.76
N ALA A 191 24.78 12.36 -11.82
CA ALA A 191 25.11 11.27 -10.91
C ALA A 191 26.56 10.73 -10.82
N LEU A 192 27.49 11.11 -11.70
CA LEU A 192 28.87 10.58 -11.69
C LEU A 192 29.89 11.71 -11.76
N ALA A 193 30.83 11.72 -10.81
CA ALA A 193 31.90 12.71 -10.75
C ALA A 193 33.25 12.03 -10.52
N THR A 194 34.29 12.51 -11.21
CA THR A 194 35.66 12.06 -11.01
C THR A 194 36.65 13.22 -10.97
N LEU A 195 37.70 13.10 -10.16
CA LEU A 195 38.82 14.02 -10.12
C LEU A 195 39.88 13.55 -11.12
N HIS A 196 40.21 14.41 -12.10
CA HIS A 196 41.26 14.13 -13.08
C HIS A 196 42.18 15.34 -13.21
N ALA A 197 43.48 15.14 -13.02
CA ALA A 197 44.51 16.18 -13.13
C ALA A 197 44.23 17.47 -12.31
N GLY A 198 43.64 17.35 -11.12
CA GLY A 198 43.33 18.50 -10.24
C GLY A 198 42.07 19.28 -10.63
N SER A 199 41.36 18.86 -11.68
CA SER A 199 40.05 19.39 -12.05
C SER A 199 38.94 18.38 -11.71
N LEU A 200 37.78 18.90 -11.31
CA LEU A 200 36.60 18.07 -11.10
C LEU A 200 35.87 17.90 -12.43
N VAL A 201 35.68 16.65 -12.88
CA VAL A 201 34.96 16.26 -14.09
C VAL A 201 33.65 15.61 -13.69
N THR A 202 32.53 16.13 -14.18
CA THR A 202 31.18 15.61 -13.91
C THR A 202 30.57 15.08 -15.20
N VAL A 203 29.84 13.96 -15.11
CA VAL A 203 29.19 13.30 -16.25
C VAL A 203 27.73 13.03 -15.91
N THR A 204 26.81 13.44 -16.80
CA THR A 204 25.37 13.28 -16.59
C THR A 204 24.70 12.68 -17.81
N SER A 205 23.62 11.91 -17.62
CA SER A 205 22.76 11.39 -18.68
C SER A 205 21.43 12.13 -18.69
N SER A 206 21.04 12.77 -19.80
CA SER A 206 19.82 13.57 -19.85
C SER A 206 18.54 12.79 -20.19
N SER A 207 18.64 11.60 -20.81
CA SER A 207 17.50 10.71 -21.10
C SER A 207 17.93 9.37 -21.75
N GLY A 208 18.26 8.37 -20.93
CA GLY A 208 18.45 6.97 -21.35
C GLY A 208 19.87 6.60 -21.80
N ASN A 209 20.42 5.53 -21.19
CA ASN A 209 21.59 4.69 -21.56
C ASN A 209 22.83 5.32 -22.24
N ARG A 210 23.00 6.65 -22.26
CA ARG A 210 24.16 7.35 -22.85
C ARG A 210 24.67 8.46 -21.92
N PHE A 211 26.00 8.53 -21.76
CA PHE A 211 26.71 9.58 -21.02
C PHE A 211 26.96 10.78 -21.96
N ASP A 212 26.02 11.72 -22.05
CA ASP A 212 25.96 12.75 -23.10
C ASP A 212 26.45 14.16 -22.68
N VAL A 213 26.63 14.43 -21.38
CA VAL A 213 27.09 15.74 -20.88
C VAL A 213 28.32 15.60 -19.98
N VAL A 214 29.38 16.38 -20.25
CA VAL A 214 30.62 16.44 -19.46
C VAL A 214 30.95 17.90 -19.09
N ALA A 215 31.24 18.19 -17.81
CA ALA A 215 31.64 19.52 -17.34
C ALA A 215 32.89 19.49 -16.42
N THR A 216 33.73 20.54 -16.50
CA THR A 216 35.03 20.65 -15.80
C THR A 216 35.11 21.91 -14.94
N LEU A 217 35.60 21.82 -13.70
CA LEU A 217 35.82 22.95 -12.77
C LEU A 217 37.28 23.05 -12.27
N ASP A 218 37.87 24.26 -12.29
CA ASP A 218 39.20 24.63 -11.72
C ASP A 218 39.07 25.54 -10.47
N PRO A 219 39.29 25.01 -9.26
CA PRO A 219 39.11 25.77 -8.02
C PRO A 219 40.21 26.82 -7.70
N ALA A 220 41.40 26.78 -8.32
CA ALA A 220 42.55 27.59 -7.87
C ALA A 220 42.54 29.04 -8.40
N SER A 221 42.14 29.22 -9.66
CA SER A 221 42.19 30.51 -10.39
C SER A 221 41.16 31.54 -9.93
N LEU A 222 40.10 31.12 -9.23
CA LEU A 222 39.00 31.98 -8.79
C LEU A 222 39.32 32.80 -7.52
N SER A 223 40.41 32.50 -6.80
CA SER A 223 40.67 33.04 -5.47
C SER A 223 41.31 34.45 -5.40
N GLU A 224 42.03 34.91 -6.43
CA GLU A 224 42.89 36.12 -6.34
C GLU A 224 42.25 37.41 -6.91
N LYS A 225 41.39 37.31 -7.93
CA LYS A 225 40.80 38.45 -8.65
C LYS A 225 39.73 39.23 -7.88
N PHE A 226 39.26 38.71 -6.74
CA PHE A 226 38.17 39.30 -5.96
C PHE A 226 38.65 39.85 -4.61
N SER A 227 39.87 40.42 -4.58
CA SER A 227 40.43 41.02 -3.36
C SER A 227 40.08 42.51 -3.19
N PHE A 228 39.64 42.85 -1.98
CA PHE A 228 39.08 44.15 -1.61
C PHE A 228 40.02 45.37 -1.85
N VAL A 229 41.33 45.21 -1.65
CA VAL A 229 42.31 46.33 -1.68
C VAL A 229 42.62 46.83 -3.10
N GLY A 230 42.57 45.96 -4.10
CA GLY A 230 42.90 46.31 -5.49
C GLY A 230 41.88 47.24 -6.15
N ILE A 231 40.61 47.10 -5.78
CA ILE A 231 39.51 47.91 -6.34
C ILE A 231 39.58 49.36 -5.83
N MET A 232 39.93 49.58 -4.56
CA MET A 232 39.90 50.89 -3.91
C MET A 232 40.96 51.88 -4.44
N LYS A 233 42.17 51.40 -4.74
CA LYS A 233 43.30 52.26 -5.19
C LYS A 233 43.04 52.93 -6.54
N ASN A 234 42.45 52.21 -7.49
CA ASN A 234 42.22 52.73 -8.85
C ASN A 234 41.03 53.69 -8.92
N GLY A 235 40.06 53.57 -8.00
CA GLY A 235 38.91 54.47 -7.93
C GLY A 235 39.29 55.91 -7.60
N VAL A 236 40.16 56.10 -6.60
CA VAL A 236 40.49 57.44 -6.07
C VAL A 236 41.19 58.35 -7.09
N THR A 237 42.12 57.82 -7.88
CA THR A 237 42.86 58.63 -8.87
C THR A 237 41.94 59.20 -9.94
N LYS A 238 40.97 58.40 -10.40
CA LYS A 238 40.04 58.81 -11.45
C LYS A 238 39.12 59.95 -11.01
N GLN A 239 38.67 59.93 -9.76
CA GLN A 239 37.77 60.96 -9.23
C GLN A 239 38.46 62.33 -9.11
N LEU A 240 39.77 62.37 -8.79
CA LEU A 240 40.52 63.62 -8.74
C LEU A 240 40.72 64.25 -10.13
N ASP A 241 40.98 63.44 -11.16
CA ASP A 241 41.15 63.93 -12.55
C ASP A 241 39.88 64.64 -13.07
N ASP A 242 38.70 64.08 -12.75
CA ASP A 242 37.41 64.62 -13.19
C ASP A 242 37.09 65.96 -12.51
N LEU A 243 37.44 66.14 -11.23
CA LEU A 243 37.23 67.38 -10.47
C LEU A 243 38.12 68.53 -10.97
N GLU A 244 39.41 68.27 -11.21
CA GLU A 244 40.35 69.28 -11.70
C GLU A 244 39.93 69.84 -13.08
N SER A 245 39.42 68.99 -13.97
CA SER A 245 38.92 69.41 -15.29
C SER A 245 37.71 70.34 -15.17
N PHE A 246 36.79 70.05 -14.25
CA PHE A 246 35.58 70.84 -14.03
C PHE A 246 35.88 72.24 -13.47
N PHE A 247 36.80 72.36 -12.52
CA PHE A 247 37.16 73.65 -11.91
C PHE A 247 37.77 74.61 -12.92
N ASN A 248 38.74 74.13 -13.73
CA ASN A 248 39.40 74.95 -14.75
C ASN A 248 38.41 75.48 -15.81
N GLN A 249 37.43 74.69 -16.23
CA GLN A 249 36.41 75.13 -17.19
C GLN A 249 35.48 76.21 -16.62
N THR A 250 35.18 76.11 -15.32
CA THR A 250 34.27 77.03 -14.62
C THR A 250 34.89 78.40 -14.43
N GLU A 251 36.16 78.47 -14.01
CA GLU A 251 36.90 79.74 -13.87
C GLU A 251 37.02 80.46 -15.22
N GLY A 252 37.32 79.72 -16.29
CA GLY A 252 37.38 80.27 -17.65
C GLY A 252 36.05 80.89 -18.12
N ALA A 253 34.91 80.34 -17.70
CA ALA A 253 33.60 80.89 -18.00
C ALA A 253 33.27 82.13 -17.15
N PHE A 254 33.66 82.16 -15.87
CA PHE A 254 33.45 83.34 -15.01
C PHE A 254 34.28 84.54 -15.44
N GLY A 255 35.51 84.35 -15.94
CA GLY A 255 36.30 85.43 -16.53
C GLY A 255 35.65 86.11 -17.74
N MET A 256 34.71 85.44 -18.44
CA MET A 256 33.95 86.05 -19.54
C MET A 256 32.92 87.08 -19.06
N ALA A 257 32.58 87.08 -17.77
CA ALA A 257 31.60 87.99 -17.18
C ALA A 257 32.10 89.44 -17.03
N GLU A 258 33.42 89.66 -17.13
CA GLU A 258 34.05 90.98 -16.96
C GLU A 258 33.82 91.95 -18.14
N ASN A 259 33.22 91.50 -19.25
CA ASN A 259 32.91 92.32 -20.43
C ASN A 259 31.38 92.41 -20.70
N PRO A 260 30.68 93.41 -20.13
CA PRO A 260 29.22 93.56 -20.24
C PRO A 260 28.71 93.72 -21.68
N ASP A 261 29.43 94.48 -22.52
CA ASP A 261 29.00 94.78 -23.89
C ASP A 261 28.93 93.53 -24.78
N LYS A 262 29.89 92.60 -24.60
CA LYS A 262 29.90 91.32 -25.35
C LYS A 262 28.81 90.34 -24.89
N LEU A 263 28.37 90.43 -23.64
CA LEU A 263 27.28 89.61 -23.11
C LEU A 263 25.92 90.04 -23.64
N GLN A 264 25.75 91.34 -23.93
CA GLN A 264 24.52 91.86 -24.50
C GLN A 264 24.38 91.54 -26.00
N ASP A 265 25.50 91.59 -26.74
CA ASP A 265 25.53 91.36 -28.19
C ASP A 265 25.57 89.87 -28.59
N SER A 266 26.06 88.98 -27.72
CA SER A 266 26.17 87.54 -28.02
C SER A 266 25.46 86.66 -27.01
N PHE A 267 24.37 86.03 -27.46
CA PHE A 267 23.59 85.09 -26.67
C PHE A 267 24.40 83.85 -26.23
N ASP A 268 25.36 83.39 -27.04
CA ASP A 268 26.22 82.24 -26.72
C ASP A 268 27.19 82.52 -25.57
N PHE A 269 27.67 83.77 -25.44
CA PHE A 269 28.52 84.16 -24.31
C PHE A 269 27.71 84.19 -23.02
N LEU A 270 26.49 84.75 -23.06
CA LEU A 270 25.57 84.74 -21.94
C LEU A 270 25.20 83.30 -21.51
N LEU A 271 24.93 82.40 -22.46
CA LEU A 271 24.64 81.00 -22.19
C LEU A 271 25.80 80.26 -21.52
N LYS A 272 27.06 80.53 -21.90
CA LYS A 272 28.25 79.93 -21.26
C LYS A 272 28.41 80.38 -19.81
N VAL A 273 28.22 81.68 -19.54
CA VAL A 273 28.31 82.23 -18.18
C VAL A 273 27.15 81.74 -17.30
N MET A 274 25.92 81.76 -17.82
CA MET A 274 24.73 81.25 -17.12
C MET A 274 24.81 79.73 -16.90
N GLY A 275 25.35 78.98 -17.86
CA GLY A 275 25.60 77.55 -17.75
C GLY A 275 26.64 77.21 -16.67
N ALA A 276 27.72 77.99 -16.57
CA ALA A 276 28.70 77.83 -15.50
C ALA A 276 28.11 78.17 -14.12
N LEU A 277 27.35 79.26 -14.00
CA LEU A 277 26.64 79.63 -12.76
C LEU A 277 25.66 78.53 -12.32
N TYR A 278 24.90 77.97 -13.26
CA TYR A 278 23.98 76.87 -13.02
C TYR A 278 24.71 75.60 -12.57
N ASN A 279 25.78 75.20 -13.26
CA ASN A 279 26.55 74.00 -12.93
C ASN A 279 27.20 74.09 -11.55
N VAL A 280 27.74 75.25 -11.16
CA VAL A 280 28.29 75.47 -9.81
C VAL A 280 27.20 75.33 -8.75
N LYS A 281 26.01 75.91 -8.98
CA LYS A 281 24.87 75.79 -8.06
C LYS A 281 24.37 74.35 -7.94
N ALA A 282 24.21 73.65 -9.06
CA ALA A 282 23.64 72.32 -9.12
C ALA A 282 24.59 71.24 -8.57
N LYS A 283 25.89 71.34 -8.85
CA LYS A 283 26.89 70.34 -8.43
C LYS A 283 27.54 70.64 -7.08
N LYS A 284 27.16 71.74 -6.41
CA LYS A 284 27.83 72.20 -5.18
C LYS A 284 27.97 71.12 -4.11
N SER A 285 26.85 70.54 -3.68
CA SER A 285 26.81 69.53 -2.62
C SER A 285 27.47 68.21 -3.04
N SER A 286 27.40 67.87 -4.33
CA SER A 286 28.03 66.66 -4.88
C SER A 286 29.55 66.77 -4.86
N ILE A 287 30.09 67.91 -5.27
CA ILE A 287 31.53 68.16 -5.29
C ILE A 287 32.09 68.25 -3.88
N ASP A 288 31.38 68.92 -2.95
CA ASP A 288 31.76 68.97 -1.54
C ASP A 288 31.84 67.53 -0.94
N LEU A 289 30.84 66.68 -1.21
CA LEU A 289 30.83 65.29 -0.75
C LEU A 289 31.93 64.43 -1.41
N GLU A 290 32.18 64.61 -2.71
CA GLU A 290 33.18 63.83 -3.44
C GLU A 290 34.60 64.12 -2.92
N LEU A 291 34.90 65.37 -2.60
CA LEU A 291 36.16 65.77 -1.94
C LEU A 291 36.32 65.12 -0.55
N ASP A 292 35.25 64.98 0.22
CA ASP A 292 35.26 64.30 1.54
C ASP A 292 35.40 62.77 1.41
N CYS A 293 34.73 62.15 0.44
CA CYS A 293 34.85 60.71 0.19
C CYS A 293 36.26 60.31 -0.28
N ILE A 294 36.90 61.15 -1.10
CA ILE A 294 38.29 60.94 -1.52
C ILE A 294 39.22 61.00 -0.32
N PHE A 295 39.01 61.94 0.61
CA PHE A 295 39.79 62.05 1.85
C PHE A 295 39.71 60.78 2.73
N GLU A 296 38.51 60.25 2.94
CA GLU A 296 38.32 59.01 3.71
C GLU A 296 38.89 57.78 3.00
N SER A 297 38.74 57.71 1.67
CA SER A 297 39.27 56.61 0.87
C SER A 297 40.81 56.56 0.93
N LEU A 298 41.47 57.72 0.88
CA LEU A 298 42.92 57.82 1.07
C LEU A 298 43.33 57.42 2.49
N SER A 299 42.54 57.81 3.51
CA SER A 299 42.77 57.43 4.92
C SER A 299 42.68 55.91 5.16
N VAL A 300 41.76 55.21 4.48
CA VAL A 300 41.64 53.75 4.54
C VAL A 300 42.81 53.06 3.82
N LEU A 301 43.22 53.57 2.67
CA LEU A 301 44.39 53.05 1.94
C LEU A 301 45.69 53.18 2.76
N GLN A 302 45.85 54.28 3.51
CA GLN A 302 46.97 54.45 4.45
C GLN A 302 46.94 53.41 5.59
N LYS A 303 45.76 53.09 6.16
CA LYS A 303 45.61 52.03 7.19
C LYS A 303 46.00 50.65 6.67
N HIS A 304 45.78 50.37 5.38
CA HIS A 304 46.23 49.14 4.71
C HIS A 304 47.69 49.17 4.24
N LYS A 305 48.48 50.16 4.67
CA LYS A 305 49.92 50.36 4.32
C LYS A 305 50.18 50.56 2.82
N VAL A 306 49.20 51.09 2.08
CA VAL A 306 49.35 51.49 0.67
C VAL A 306 49.79 52.96 0.61
N SER A 307 50.78 53.30 -0.23
CA SER A 307 51.29 54.68 -0.36
C SER A 307 50.29 55.59 -1.10
N THR A 308 49.93 56.73 -0.49
CA THR A 308 48.93 57.71 -0.99
C THR A 308 49.47 59.11 -1.28
N VAL A 309 50.75 59.38 -0.99
CA VAL A 309 51.35 60.74 -0.90
C VAL A 309 51.07 61.65 -2.10
N ALA A 310 51.05 61.09 -3.32
CA ALA A 310 50.80 61.87 -4.54
C ALA A 310 49.35 62.37 -4.65
N ASN A 311 48.38 61.55 -4.23
CA ASN A 311 46.96 61.89 -4.29
C ASN A 311 46.54 62.82 -3.14
N ASP A 312 47.22 62.74 -1.98
CA ASP A 312 47.00 63.65 -0.85
C ASP A 312 47.29 65.11 -1.24
N GLY A 313 48.36 65.37 -2.00
CA GLY A 313 48.70 66.73 -2.46
C GLY A 313 47.73 67.30 -3.50
N ARG A 314 47.19 66.44 -4.38
CA ARG A 314 46.20 66.84 -5.40
C ARG A 314 44.86 67.23 -4.78
N LEU A 315 44.44 66.51 -3.74
CA LEU A 315 43.20 66.80 -3.02
C LEU A 315 43.21 68.19 -2.38
N GLU A 316 44.33 68.60 -1.77
CA GLU A 316 44.45 69.94 -1.16
C GLU A 316 44.40 71.07 -2.20
N ALA A 317 45.01 70.88 -3.38
CA ALA A 317 44.93 71.84 -4.47
C ALA A 317 43.49 71.98 -5.00
N ALA A 318 42.78 70.86 -5.18
CA ALA A 318 41.39 70.84 -5.64
C ALA A 318 40.44 71.54 -4.64
N LYS A 319 40.65 71.35 -3.33
CA LYS A 319 39.88 72.05 -2.28
C LYS A 319 40.06 73.57 -2.34
N ALA A 320 41.28 74.04 -2.55
CA ALA A 320 41.58 75.47 -2.63
C ALA A 320 40.90 76.14 -3.84
N GLN A 321 41.01 75.51 -5.03
CA GLN A 321 40.41 76.04 -6.26
C GLN A 321 38.87 76.11 -6.16
N TRP A 322 38.25 75.13 -5.53
CA TRP A 322 36.80 75.10 -5.34
C TRP A 322 36.27 76.23 -4.46
N GLU A 323 37.00 76.59 -3.39
CA GLU A 323 36.64 77.73 -2.53
C GLU A 323 36.77 79.09 -3.25
N GLU A 324 37.74 79.22 -4.15
CA GLU A 324 37.90 80.42 -4.98
C GLU A 324 36.72 80.59 -5.96
N ILE A 325 36.32 79.50 -6.63
CA ILE A 325 35.14 79.47 -7.50
C ILE A 325 33.88 79.89 -6.73
N LYS A 326 33.66 79.37 -5.51
CA LYS A 326 32.51 79.76 -4.66
C LYS A 326 32.47 81.27 -4.38
N LYS A 327 33.63 81.91 -4.24
CA LYS A 327 33.74 83.34 -3.95
C LYS A 327 33.42 84.21 -5.16
N MET A 328 33.68 83.76 -6.38
CA MET A 328 33.41 84.50 -7.62
C MET A 328 31.92 84.53 -8.03
N VAL A 329 31.12 83.54 -7.60
CA VAL A 329 29.70 83.39 -7.99
C VAL A 329 28.82 84.62 -7.75
N PRO A 330 28.85 85.30 -6.57
CA PRO A 330 27.96 86.42 -6.28
C PRO A 330 28.21 87.62 -7.20
N ASP A 331 29.48 87.93 -7.48
CA ASP A 331 29.90 89.07 -8.29
C ASP A 331 29.50 88.88 -9.77
N VAL A 332 29.69 87.67 -10.29
CA VAL A 332 29.26 87.28 -11.64
C VAL A 332 27.73 87.33 -11.76
N LYS A 333 26.98 86.87 -10.75
CA LYS A 333 25.51 86.91 -10.75
C LYS A 333 24.96 88.34 -10.78
N GLN A 334 25.57 89.26 -10.02
CA GLN A 334 25.15 90.67 -10.01
C GLN A 334 25.36 91.36 -11.37
N THR A 335 26.44 91.02 -12.07
CA THR A 335 26.80 91.60 -13.36
C THR A 335 25.85 91.17 -14.48
N VAL A 336 25.35 89.94 -14.43
CA VAL A 336 24.54 89.33 -15.51
C VAL A 336 23.02 89.54 -15.33
N ALA A 337 22.55 89.86 -14.13
CA ALA A 337 21.13 90.00 -13.78
C ALA A 337 20.26 90.85 -14.73
N PRO A 338 20.65 92.08 -15.13
CA PRO A 338 19.81 92.90 -16.01
C PRO A 338 19.69 92.35 -17.44
N ILE A 339 20.73 91.66 -17.92
CA ILE A 339 20.75 91.03 -19.25
C ILE A 339 19.90 89.74 -19.23
N GLN A 340 19.92 89.01 -18.11
CA GLN A 340 19.13 87.81 -17.89
C GLN A 340 17.62 88.10 -17.90
N GLU A 341 17.17 89.19 -17.26
CA GLU A 341 15.75 89.53 -17.15
C GLU A 341 15.11 89.86 -18.52
N LEU A 342 15.78 90.69 -19.33
CA LEU A 342 15.33 91.07 -20.68
C LEU A 342 15.17 89.85 -21.59
N ARG A 343 16.18 88.96 -21.64
CA ARG A 343 16.15 87.75 -22.47
C ARG A 343 15.24 86.66 -21.91
N GLY A 344 15.00 86.64 -20.60
CA GLY A 344 14.08 85.73 -19.95
C GLY A 344 12.62 85.89 -20.40
N GLU A 345 12.17 87.12 -20.68
CA GLU A 345 10.82 87.36 -21.21
C GLU A 345 10.62 86.80 -22.63
N GLU A 346 11.62 86.94 -23.50
CA GLU A 346 11.60 86.37 -24.87
C GLU A 346 11.44 84.83 -24.83
N ILE A 347 12.16 84.16 -23.92
CA ILE A 347 12.09 82.70 -23.75
C ILE A 347 10.73 82.27 -23.18
N LYS A 348 10.18 83.01 -22.20
CA LYS A 348 8.83 82.72 -21.64
C LYS A 348 7.73 82.81 -22.70
N SER A 349 7.85 83.73 -23.66
CA SER A 349 6.91 83.83 -24.80
C SER A 349 6.98 82.60 -25.70
N LYS A 350 8.20 82.13 -26.03
CA LYS A 350 8.42 80.89 -26.80
C LYS A 350 7.83 79.66 -26.11
N ILE A 351 7.99 79.54 -24.79
CA ILE A 351 7.42 78.42 -24.00
C ILE A 351 5.88 78.41 -24.08
N LYS A 352 5.21 79.57 -24.00
CA LYS A 352 3.74 79.64 -24.14
C LYS A 352 3.25 79.23 -25.54
N ALA A 353 3.98 79.62 -26.59
CA ALA A 353 3.66 79.19 -27.94
C ALA A 353 3.79 77.65 -28.09
N PHE A 354 4.86 77.09 -27.53
CA PHE A 354 5.08 75.64 -27.52
C PHE A 354 4.01 74.88 -26.73
N GLN A 355 3.55 75.40 -25.59
CA GLN A 355 2.43 74.83 -24.81
C GLN A 355 1.13 74.71 -25.61
N THR A 356 0.83 75.69 -26.45
CA THR A 356 -0.38 75.65 -27.28
C THR A 356 -0.22 74.58 -28.37
N LYS A 357 0.94 74.54 -29.02
CA LYS A 357 1.29 73.56 -30.06
C LYS A 357 1.22 72.11 -29.54
N THR A 358 1.73 71.83 -28.33
CA THR A 358 1.70 70.48 -27.75
C THR A 358 0.31 70.04 -27.34
N TYR A 359 -0.53 70.97 -26.87
CA TYR A 359 -1.93 70.68 -26.51
C TYR A 359 -2.78 70.30 -27.73
N ASP A 360 -2.68 71.07 -28.82
CA ASP A 360 -3.43 70.79 -30.05
C ASP A 360 -2.98 69.46 -30.69
N PHE A 361 -1.67 69.19 -30.70
CA PHE A 361 -1.12 67.93 -31.19
C PHE A 361 -1.67 66.71 -30.44
N GLY A 362 -1.71 66.74 -29.11
CA GLY A 362 -2.22 65.63 -28.29
C GLY A 362 -3.69 65.29 -28.58
N LYS A 363 -4.52 66.29 -28.89
CA LYS A 363 -5.94 66.11 -29.22
C LYS A 363 -6.15 65.48 -30.60
N GLU A 364 -5.33 65.83 -31.59
CA GLU A 364 -5.39 65.24 -32.92
C GLU A 364 -4.78 63.84 -32.95
N PHE A 365 -3.74 63.59 -32.16
CA PHE A 365 -3.04 62.32 -32.07
C PHE A 365 -4.00 61.15 -31.75
N HIS A 366 -4.85 61.30 -30.73
CA HIS A 366 -5.80 60.28 -30.28
C HIS A 366 -6.95 59.99 -31.26
N LYS A 367 -7.14 60.81 -32.30
CA LYS A 367 -8.18 60.60 -33.33
C LYS A 367 -7.63 59.90 -34.57
N ARG A 368 -6.33 59.60 -34.61
CA ARG A 368 -5.71 58.99 -35.79
C ARG A 368 -6.17 57.54 -35.98
N PRO A 369 -6.22 57.04 -37.22
CA PRO A 369 -6.60 55.65 -37.53
C PRO A 369 -5.73 54.58 -36.87
N ILE A 370 -4.54 54.94 -36.38
CA ILE A 370 -3.62 54.04 -35.64
C ILE A 370 -4.23 53.43 -34.36
N PHE A 371 -5.33 53.99 -33.85
CA PHE A 371 -6.06 53.47 -32.68
C PHE A 371 -7.28 52.61 -33.04
N THR A 372 -7.52 52.33 -34.33
CA THR A 372 -8.62 51.51 -34.83
C THR A 372 -8.11 50.22 -35.47
N TYR A 373 -8.66 49.06 -35.08
CA TYR A 373 -8.20 47.74 -35.56
C TYR A 373 -8.44 47.52 -37.07
N GLU A 374 -9.52 48.10 -37.62
CA GLU A 374 -9.91 47.97 -39.03
C GLU A 374 -8.86 48.52 -40.03
N THR A 375 -7.93 49.35 -39.57
CA THR A 375 -6.85 49.92 -40.39
C THR A 375 -5.87 48.84 -40.89
N GLY A 376 -5.74 47.74 -40.14
CA GLY A 376 -4.79 46.66 -40.40
C GLY A 376 -3.33 47.04 -40.12
N TYR A 377 -2.49 46.05 -39.81
CA TYR A 377 -1.11 46.30 -39.40
C TYR A 377 -0.25 46.89 -40.54
N THR A 378 -0.47 46.45 -41.79
CA THR A 378 0.28 46.90 -42.98
C THR A 378 0.12 48.39 -43.27
N THR A 379 -1.10 48.92 -43.12
CA THR A 379 -1.39 50.35 -43.31
C THR A 379 -1.01 51.19 -42.09
N SER A 380 -0.96 50.58 -40.90
CA SER A 380 -0.70 51.28 -39.64
C SER A 380 0.78 51.62 -39.41
N TYR A 381 1.72 50.78 -39.87
CA TYR A 381 3.16 51.04 -39.70
C TYR A 381 3.64 52.37 -40.33
N PRO A 382 3.33 52.69 -41.60
CA PRO A 382 3.70 53.99 -42.17
C PRO A 382 3.11 55.18 -41.41
N MET A 383 1.91 55.04 -40.85
CA MET A 383 1.26 56.08 -40.04
C MET A 383 1.91 56.24 -38.66
N LEU A 384 2.39 55.15 -38.07
CA LEU A 384 3.17 55.16 -36.82
C LEU A 384 4.53 55.82 -37.03
N ASP A 385 5.22 55.53 -38.13
CA ASP A 385 6.51 56.14 -38.46
C ASP A 385 6.38 57.64 -38.70
N ALA A 386 5.33 58.07 -39.41
CA ALA A 386 5.03 59.49 -39.59
C ALA A 386 4.75 60.19 -38.25
N SER A 387 3.94 59.56 -37.39
CA SER A 387 3.63 60.10 -36.05
C SER A 387 4.87 60.12 -35.13
N ASN A 388 5.76 59.15 -35.25
CA ASN A 388 7.03 59.09 -34.52
C ASN A 388 7.96 60.25 -34.89
N LEU A 389 8.04 60.58 -36.18
CA LEU A 389 8.86 61.68 -36.68
C LEU A 389 8.36 63.04 -36.15
N GLU A 390 7.03 63.22 -36.10
CA GLU A 390 6.40 64.42 -35.53
C GLU A 390 6.66 64.55 -34.02
N VAL A 391 6.49 63.48 -33.24
CA VAL A 391 6.78 63.47 -31.79
C VAL A 391 8.28 63.71 -31.53
N ALA A 392 9.17 63.10 -32.32
CA ALA A 392 10.61 63.32 -32.20
C ALA A 392 10.99 64.79 -32.47
N GLY A 393 10.33 65.44 -33.43
CA GLY A 393 10.49 66.88 -33.68
C GLY A 393 10.08 67.73 -32.47
N LEU A 394 8.95 67.40 -31.83
CA LEU A 394 8.49 68.08 -30.61
C LEU A 394 9.45 67.85 -29.43
N GLU A 395 10.04 66.67 -29.28
CA GLU A 395 11.02 66.37 -28.23
C GLU A 395 12.33 67.15 -28.36
N VAL A 396 12.80 67.38 -29.59
CA VAL A 396 14.00 68.20 -29.84
C VAL A 396 13.72 69.64 -29.41
N GLU A 397 12.59 70.22 -29.86
CA GLU A 397 12.17 71.57 -29.50
C GLU A 397 11.94 71.70 -27.97
N MET A 398 11.37 70.66 -27.34
CA MET A 398 11.18 70.58 -25.89
C MET A 398 12.51 70.59 -25.12
N LYS A 399 13.50 69.77 -25.53
CA LYS A 399 14.81 69.70 -24.86
C LYS A 399 15.56 71.04 -24.91
N GLU A 400 15.49 71.73 -26.04
CA GLU A 400 16.05 73.07 -26.19
C GLU A 400 15.40 74.06 -25.21
N LEU A 401 14.07 74.06 -25.11
CA LEU A 401 13.32 74.95 -24.23
C LEU A 401 13.48 74.59 -22.74
N ILE A 402 13.64 73.31 -22.37
CA ILE A 402 13.95 72.88 -20.99
C ILE A 402 15.31 73.42 -20.57
N ASN A 403 16.32 73.28 -21.42
CA ASN A 403 17.67 73.78 -21.13
C ASN A 403 17.66 75.31 -20.92
N LEU A 404 16.94 76.03 -21.77
CA LEU A 404 16.75 77.48 -21.63
C LEU A 404 15.97 77.85 -20.35
N ALA A 405 14.92 77.11 -20.00
CA ALA A 405 14.14 77.36 -18.79
C ALA A 405 14.94 77.12 -17.49
N ASN A 406 15.78 76.09 -17.47
CA ASN A 406 16.67 75.79 -16.34
C ASN A 406 17.79 76.83 -16.19
N MET A 407 18.42 77.22 -17.30
CA MET A 407 19.50 78.22 -17.29
C MET A 407 19.03 79.59 -16.83
N PHE A 408 17.80 79.99 -17.15
CA PHE A 408 17.24 81.30 -16.79
C PHE A 408 16.38 81.30 -15.51
N GLU A 409 16.41 80.22 -14.73
CA GLU A 409 15.74 80.06 -13.42
C GLU A 409 14.19 80.10 -13.45
N PHE A 410 13.53 79.52 -14.48
CA PHE A 410 12.07 79.32 -14.51
C PHE A 410 11.62 77.93 -15.02
N PRO A 411 12.08 76.82 -14.41
CA PRO A 411 11.78 75.45 -14.85
C PRO A 411 10.28 75.13 -14.91
N ASP A 412 9.48 75.69 -14.00
CA ASP A 412 8.05 75.36 -13.90
C ASP A 412 7.22 75.79 -15.12
N ALA A 413 7.74 76.73 -15.91
CA ALA A 413 7.04 77.24 -17.09
C ALA A 413 6.85 76.18 -18.18
N ILE A 414 7.67 75.12 -18.25
CA ILE A 414 7.61 74.13 -19.33
C ILE A 414 6.97 72.79 -18.94
N ASN A 415 6.81 72.50 -17.65
CA ASN A 415 6.39 71.18 -17.14
C ASN A 415 5.14 70.60 -17.84
N ARG A 416 4.13 71.44 -18.09
CA ARG A 416 2.90 71.02 -18.77
C ARG A 416 3.10 70.54 -20.21
N SER A 417 4.04 71.14 -20.95
CA SER A 417 4.40 70.67 -22.29
C SER A 417 5.20 69.37 -22.22
N VAL A 418 6.04 69.21 -21.19
CA VAL A 418 6.84 68.00 -20.97
C VAL A 418 5.94 66.80 -20.71
N GLU A 419 4.96 66.96 -19.83
CA GLU A 419 3.97 65.92 -19.54
C GLU A 419 3.20 65.52 -20.81
N ALA A 420 2.69 66.49 -21.58
CA ALA A 420 1.91 66.22 -22.79
C ALA A 420 2.71 65.49 -23.89
N VAL A 421 3.98 65.86 -24.11
CA VAL A 421 4.84 65.19 -25.10
C VAL A 421 5.26 63.80 -24.62
N ALA A 422 5.52 63.64 -23.32
CA ALA A 422 5.83 62.35 -22.72
C ALA A 422 4.66 61.37 -22.80
N GLU A 423 3.42 61.84 -22.57
CA GLU A 423 2.20 61.05 -22.77
C GLU A 423 2.07 60.58 -24.22
N CYS A 424 2.19 61.50 -25.20
CA CYS A 424 2.12 61.12 -26.63
C CYS A 424 3.19 60.11 -27.03
N ARG A 425 4.41 60.21 -26.47
CA ARG A 425 5.50 59.25 -26.71
C ARG A 425 5.19 57.89 -26.09
N ALA A 426 4.67 57.87 -24.88
CA ALA A 426 4.26 56.64 -24.20
C ALA A 426 3.14 55.93 -24.98
N ASP A 427 2.10 56.68 -25.37
CA ASP A 427 0.98 56.15 -26.14
C ASP A 427 1.42 55.62 -27.50
N LEU A 428 2.30 56.33 -28.23
CA LEU A 428 2.86 55.85 -29.49
C LEU A 428 3.62 54.53 -29.31
N GLY A 429 4.41 54.41 -28.23
CA GLY A 429 5.11 53.16 -27.89
C GLY A 429 4.15 52.02 -27.61
N MET A 430 3.07 52.27 -26.85
CA MET A 430 2.06 51.27 -26.54
C MET A 430 1.29 50.83 -27.80
N VAL A 431 0.91 51.77 -28.67
CA VAL A 431 0.18 51.47 -29.92
C VAL A 431 1.05 50.69 -30.88
N LYS A 432 2.33 51.06 -31.03
CA LYS A 432 3.28 50.27 -31.82
C LYS A 432 3.38 48.84 -31.30
N ASN A 433 3.58 48.66 -29.99
CA ASN A 433 3.65 47.32 -29.40
C ASN A 433 2.37 46.52 -29.68
N THR A 434 1.20 47.14 -29.57
CA THR A 434 -0.09 46.49 -29.88
C THR A 434 -0.19 46.06 -31.34
N TRP A 435 0.30 46.87 -32.28
CA TRP A 435 0.36 46.52 -33.70
C TRP A 435 1.42 45.46 -34.02
N ASP A 436 2.57 45.46 -33.33
CA ASP A 436 3.59 44.43 -33.46
C ASP A 436 3.04 43.05 -33.03
N TYR A 437 2.31 43.01 -31.91
CA TYR A 437 1.59 41.81 -31.49
C TYR A 437 0.47 41.44 -32.46
N SER A 438 -0.29 42.41 -32.98
CA SER A 438 -1.32 42.14 -33.98
C SER A 438 -0.74 41.57 -35.28
N ALA A 439 0.42 42.05 -35.73
CA ALA A 439 1.09 41.53 -36.92
C ALA A 439 1.58 40.10 -36.70
N LEU A 440 2.14 39.80 -35.52
CA LEU A 440 2.58 38.46 -35.13
C LEU A 440 1.40 37.48 -35.12
N VAL A 441 0.30 37.85 -34.45
CA VAL A 441 -0.91 37.01 -34.35
C VAL A 441 -1.52 36.77 -35.73
N GLU A 442 -1.72 37.82 -36.53
CA GLU A 442 -2.34 37.68 -37.86
C GLU A 442 -1.47 36.87 -38.84
N GLN A 443 -0.15 37.03 -38.83
CA GLN A 443 0.73 36.19 -39.67
C GLN A 443 0.70 34.72 -39.25
N GLN A 444 0.69 34.45 -37.94
CA GLN A 444 0.60 33.09 -37.44
C GLN A 444 -0.76 32.46 -37.75
N PHE A 445 -1.85 33.22 -37.60
CA PHE A 445 -3.20 32.77 -37.95
C PHE A 445 -3.37 32.55 -39.45
N ALA A 446 -2.79 33.40 -40.30
CA ALA A 446 -2.79 33.19 -41.76
C ALA A 446 -2.10 31.87 -42.13
N LYS A 447 -0.93 31.60 -41.53
CA LYS A 447 -0.22 30.33 -41.73
C LYS A 447 -1.04 29.12 -41.28
N TRP A 448 -1.74 29.22 -40.15
CA TRP A 448 -2.61 28.14 -39.68
C TRP A 448 -3.84 27.94 -40.57
N ARG A 449 -4.44 29.01 -41.10
CA ARG A 449 -5.59 28.92 -42.04
C ARG A 449 -5.26 28.13 -43.32
N GLU A 450 -4.02 28.24 -43.79
CA GLU A 450 -3.53 27.51 -44.97
C GLU A 450 -3.20 26.03 -44.70
N THR A 451 -3.22 25.58 -43.44
CA THR A 451 -2.88 24.19 -43.08
C THR A 451 -4.00 23.22 -43.50
N LEU A 452 -3.62 22.13 -44.18
CA LEU A 452 -4.54 21.07 -44.62
C LEU A 452 -5.01 20.22 -43.44
N TRP A 453 -6.25 19.70 -43.50
CA TRP A 453 -6.92 18.94 -42.44
C TRP A 453 -6.05 17.86 -41.78
N ASN A 454 -5.30 17.09 -42.58
CA ASN A 454 -4.46 16.00 -42.09
C ASN A 454 -3.23 16.50 -41.28
N ASP A 455 -2.76 17.73 -41.54
CA ASP A 455 -1.54 18.31 -40.96
C ASP A 455 -1.83 19.30 -39.80
N ILE A 456 -3.10 19.49 -39.41
CA ILE A 456 -3.50 20.43 -38.33
C ILE A 456 -3.10 19.90 -36.94
N ASP A 457 -2.06 20.46 -36.33
CA ASP A 457 -1.75 20.20 -34.92
C ASP A 457 -2.55 21.13 -33.98
N THR A 458 -3.65 20.62 -33.43
CA THR A 458 -4.55 21.39 -32.56
C THR A 458 -3.95 21.68 -31.18
N SER A 459 -3.11 20.79 -30.64
CA SER A 459 -2.43 21.00 -29.35
C SER A 459 -1.44 22.16 -29.44
N MET A 460 -0.61 22.17 -30.49
CA MET A 460 0.34 23.25 -30.74
C MET A 460 -0.40 24.59 -30.95
N MET A 461 -1.49 24.57 -31.73
CA MET A 461 -2.29 25.78 -31.98
C MET A 461 -2.95 26.32 -30.70
N GLU A 462 -3.45 25.45 -29.82
CA GLU A 462 -4.08 25.86 -28.56
C GLU A 462 -3.06 26.47 -27.59
N ASP A 463 -1.91 25.81 -27.40
CA ASP A 463 -0.86 26.30 -26.49
C ASP A 463 -0.31 27.65 -26.96
N LEU A 464 -0.06 27.81 -28.27
CA LEU A 464 0.38 29.08 -28.83
C LEU A 464 -0.70 30.15 -28.75
N SER A 465 -1.98 29.81 -28.95
CA SER A 465 -3.09 30.75 -28.79
C SER A 465 -3.30 31.21 -27.34
N LYS A 466 -3.11 30.32 -26.35
CA LYS A 466 -3.07 30.67 -24.92
C LYS A 466 -1.88 31.58 -24.61
N GLY A 467 -0.74 31.31 -25.23
CA GLY A 467 0.44 32.18 -25.20
C GLY A 467 0.11 33.60 -25.69
N PHE A 468 -0.47 33.71 -26.89
CA PHE A 468 -0.91 35.00 -27.43
C PHE A 468 -1.93 35.71 -26.53
N GLN A 469 -2.90 34.98 -25.94
CA GLN A 469 -3.86 35.59 -25.02
C GLN A 469 -3.18 36.13 -23.75
N LYS A 470 -2.18 35.43 -23.22
CA LYS A 470 -1.39 35.88 -22.07
C LYS A 470 -0.58 37.13 -22.42
N ASP A 471 0.03 37.17 -23.60
CA ASP A 471 0.81 38.29 -24.09
C ASP A 471 -0.07 39.53 -24.33
N VAL A 472 -1.25 39.36 -24.94
CA VAL A 472 -2.25 40.43 -25.12
C VAL A 472 -2.76 40.92 -23.76
N LYS A 473 -3.01 40.06 -22.78
CA LYS A 473 -3.37 40.48 -21.41
C LYS A 473 -2.21 41.19 -20.70
N GLY A 474 -0.96 40.89 -21.06
CA GLY A 474 0.26 41.52 -20.55
C GLY A 474 0.47 42.96 -21.02
N LEU A 475 -0.24 43.41 -22.06
CA LEU A 475 -0.15 44.78 -22.55
C LEU A 475 -0.63 45.81 -21.49
N PRO A 476 -0.06 47.04 -21.49
CA PRO A 476 -0.37 48.07 -20.51
C PRO A 476 -1.87 48.38 -20.41
N LYS A 477 -2.38 48.61 -19.20
CA LYS A 477 -3.83 48.84 -18.97
C LYS A 477 -4.38 50.05 -19.74
N GLN A 478 -3.55 51.07 -19.98
CA GLN A 478 -3.93 52.31 -20.68
C GLN A 478 -4.39 52.07 -22.13
N ILE A 479 -3.89 51.03 -22.80
CA ILE A 479 -4.26 50.76 -24.20
C ILE A 479 -5.51 49.88 -24.36
N ARG A 480 -6.01 49.30 -23.27
CA ARG A 480 -7.13 48.34 -23.32
C ARG A 480 -8.45 48.94 -23.81
N ASP A 481 -8.62 50.23 -23.58
CA ASP A 481 -9.82 50.96 -24.00
C ASP A 481 -9.78 51.35 -25.49
N THR A 482 -8.64 51.16 -26.17
CA THR A 482 -8.50 51.48 -27.60
C THR A 482 -9.15 50.42 -28.49
N GLY A 483 -9.53 50.82 -29.72
CA GLY A 483 -10.16 49.92 -30.68
C GLY A 483 -9.21 48.82 -31.18
N THR A 484 -7.91 49.11 -31.26
CA THR A 484 -6.88 48.15 -31.67
C THR A 484 -6.70 47.00 -30.68
N TYR A 485 -6.69 47.29 -29.38
CA TYR A 485 -6.58 46.25 -28.36
C TYR A 485 -7.80 45.33 -28.34
N ARG A 486 -9.01 45.90 -28.37
CA ARG A 486 -10.25 45.11 -28.37
C ARG A 486 -10.36 44.20 -29.58
N GLY A 487 -10.03 44.71 -30.77
CA GLY A 487 -10.02 43.89 -31.99
C GLY A 487 -9.02 42.73 -31.93
N LEU A 488 -7.81 42.96 -31.39
CA LEU A 488 -6.80 41.91 -31.20
C LEU A 488 -7.22 40.86 -30.16
N ASP A 489 -7.74 41.29 -29.01
CA ASP A 489 -8.20 40.39 -27.93
C ASP A 489 -9.39 39.53 -28.39
N ASP A 490 -10.34 40.11 -29.13
CA ASP A 490 -11.46 39.37 -29.70
C ASP A 490 -11.01 38.38 -30.78
N SER A 491 -10.05 38.74 -31.64
CA SER A 491 -9.47 37.83 -32.65
C SER A 491 -8.82 36.60 -32.00
N VAL A 492 -7.99 36.80 -30.97
CA VAL A 492 -7.34 35.69 -30.23
C VAL A 492 -8.36 34.84 -29.46
N LYS A 493 -9.36 35.45 -28.83
CA LYS A 493 -10.43 34.70 -28.12
C LYS A 493 -11.24 33.82 -29.05
N ASN A 494 -11.66 34.36 -30.20
CA ASN A 494 -12.46 33.60 -31.17
C ASN A 494 -11.68 32.41 -31.72
N PHE A 495 -10.38 32.57 -31.97
CA PHE A 495 -9.52 31.48 -32.40
C PHE A 495 -9.33 30.44 -31.28
N LEU A 496 -9.10 30.88 -30.04
CA LEU A 496 -8.94 30.00 -28.87
C LEU A 496 -10.18 29.17 -28.55
N THR A 497 -11.39 29.69 -28.79
CA THR A 497 -12.64 28.90 -28.65
C THR A 497 -12.83 27.92 -29.82
N SER A 498 -12.36 28.26 -31.01
CA SER A 498 -12.55 27.41 -32.20
C SER A 498 -11.57 26.22 -32.25
N VAL A 499 -10.35 26.36 -31.74
CA VAL A 499 -9.30 25.32 -31.83
C VAL A 499 -9.67 24.01 -31.10
N PRO A 500 -10.21 24.03 -29.86
CA PRO A 500 -10.67 22.81 -29.19
C PRO A 500 -11.75 22.07 -29.97
N LEU A 501 -12.70 22.81 -30.57
CA LEU A 501 -13.75 22.22 -31.42
C LEU A 501 -13.16 21.55 -32.68
N VAL A 502 -12.07 22.08 -33.23
CA VAL A 502 -11.34 21.42 -34.33
C VAL A 502 -10.69 20.12 -33.86
N ALA A 503 -10.15 20.09 -32.64
CA ALA A 503 -9.56 18.88 -32.05
C ALA A 503 -10.62 17.79 -31.86
N ASP A 504 -11.78 18.18 -31.33
CA ASP A 504 -12.92 17.30 -31.09
C ASP A 504 -13.45 16.69 -32.41
N LEU A 505 -13.59 17.51 -33.46
CA LEU A 505 -13.99 17.05 -34.79
C LEU A 505 -12.95 16.18 -35.49
N ARG A 506 -11.67 16.27 -35.11
CA ARG A 506 -10.59 15.41 -35.61
C ARG A 506 -10.59 14.03 -34.93
N SER A 507 -11.48 13.77 -33.97
CA SER A 507 -11.57 12.45 -33.35
C SER A 507 -11.71 11.34 -34.41
N PRO A 508 -10.89 10.27 -34.36
CA PRO A 508 -11.00 9.13 -35.28
C PRO A 508 -12.33 8.39 -35.14
N ASP A 509 -13.08 8.66 -34.07
CA ASP A 509 -14.38 8.08 -33.76
C ASP A 509 -15.51 8.70 -34.61
N MET A 510 -15.25 9.79 -35.32
CA MET A 510 -16.21 10.43 -36.20
C MET A 510 -16.48 9.56 -37.45
N ARG A 511 -17.73 9.13 -37.63
CA ARG A 511 -18.22 8.35 -38.78
C ARG A 511 -19.07 9.24 -39.69
N GLU A 512 -19.34 8.79 -40.92
CA GLU A 512 -20.13 9.53 -41.92
C GLU A 512 -21.49 10.04 -41.38
N ARG A 513 -22.13 9.27 -40.48
CA ARG A 513 -23.37 9.66 -39.80
C ARG A 513 -23.22 10.90 -38.90
N HIS A 514 -22.10 11.05 -38.20
CA HIS A 514 -21.82 12.20 -37.33
C HIS A 514 -21.54 13.45 -38.16
N TRP A 515 -20.82 13.31 -39.28
CA TRP A 515 -20.61 14.39 -40.24
C TRP A 515 -21.90 14.88 -40.89
N LYS A 516 -22.85 13.98 -41.21
CA LYS A 516 -24.19 14.37 -41.68
C LYS A 516 -24.98 15.13 -40.63
N SER A 517 -24.94 14.71 -39.36
CA SER A 517 -25.56 15.47 -38.25
C SER A 517 -24.95 16.86 -38.09
N LEU A 518 -23.64 16.99 -38.24
CA LEU A 518 -22.93 18.27 -38.17
C LEU A 518 -23.32 19.22 -39.32
N MET A 519 -23.49 18.72 -40.54
CA MET A 519 -23.99 19.52 -41.68
C MET A 519 -25.42 20.01 -41.46
N ILE A 520 -26.27 19.19 -40.83
CA ILE A 520 -27.65 19.58 -40.47
C ILE A 520 -27.66 20.70 -39.43
N VAL A 521 -26.79 20.63 -38.42
CA VAL A 521 -26.70 21.63 -37.34
C VAL A 521 -26.12 22.96 -37.84
N THR A 522 -25.05 22.91 -38.64
CA THR A 522 -24.35 24.10 -39.14
C THR A 522 -25.04 24.76 -40.34
N GLY A 523 -25.96 24.05 -41.01
CA GLY A 523 -26.69 24.54 -42.18
C GLY A 523 -25.83 24.73 -43.43
N GLN A 524 -24.61 24.17 -43.44
CA GLN A 524 -23.68 24.23 -44.56
C GLN A 524 -23.30 22.82 -45.01
N GLU A 525 -23.31 22.59 -46.33
CA GLU A 525 -22.81 21.35 -46.93
C GLU A 525 -21.33 21.49 -47.25
N PHE A 526 -20.51 20.56 -46.76
CA PHE A 526 -19.09 20.47 -47.09
C PHE A 526 -18.70 19.01 -47.35
N VAL A 527 -17.61 18.80 -48.08
CA VAL A 527 -17.04 17.47 -48.31
C VAL A 527 -15.62 17.49 -47.77
N ILE A 528 -15.29 16.53 -46.92
CA ILE A 528 -13.93 16.36 -46.41
C ILE A 528 -13.13 15.68 -47.52
N ASP A 529 -12.38 16.46 -48.30
CA ASP A 529 -11.44 15.98 -49.32
C ASP A 529 -9.99 16.32 -48.92
N ASP A 530 -9.00 15.81 -49.68
CA ASP A 530 -7.57 16.06 -49.43
C ASP A 530 -7.17 17.55 -49.56
N LYS A 531 -8.10 18.43 -49.97
CA LYS A 531 -7.91 19.88 -50.10
C LYS A 531 -8.61 20.68 -48.98
N PHE A 532 -9.27 20.00 -48.05
CA PHE A 532 -9.98 20.64 -46.96
C PHE A 532 -8.98 21.30 -46.00
N SER A 533 -9.04 22.62 -45.88
CA SER A 533 -8.13 23.43 -45.04
C SER A 533 -8.81 23.93 -43.77
N LEU A 534 -8.01 24.34 -42.78
CA LEU A 534 -8.53 24.96 -41.55
C LEU A 534 -9.40 26.20 -41.85
N GLU A 535 -9.09 26.95 -42.91
CA GLU A 535 -9.91 28.08 -43.37
C GLU A 535 -11.35 27.66 -43.73
N SER A 536 -11.52 26.52 -44.40
CA SER A 536 -12.83 25.99 -44.79
C SER A 536 -13.65 25.58 -43.56
N LEU A 537 -12.98 25.11 -42.51
CA LEU A 537 -13.61 24.76 -41.24
C LEU A 537 -13.95 26.00 -40.38
N LEU A 538 -13.08 27.01 -40.35
CA LEU A 538 -13.34 28.28 -39.66
C LEU A 538 -14.47 29.09 -40.33
N ALA A 539 -14.68 28.93 -41.64
CA ALA A 539 -15.80 29.50 -42.36
C ALA A 539 -17.18 29.00 -41.87
N LEU A 540 -17.23 27.83 -41.21
CA LEU A 540 -18.43 27.28 -40.58
C LEU A 540 -18.83 28.01 -39.29
N GLN A 541 -17.98 28.91 -38.78
CA GLN A 541 -18.20 29.66 -37.54
C GLN A 541 -18.53 28.75 -36.34
N LEU A 542 -17.77 27.68 -36.17
CA LEU A 542 -18.00 26.65 -35.14
C LEU A 542 -18.12 27.19 -33.71
N HIS A 543 -17.46 28.32 -33.40
CA HIS A 543 -17.60 29.04 -32.13
C HIS A 543 -19.03 29.51 -31.80
N LYS A 544 -19.98 29.47 -32.76
CA LYS A 544 -21.39 29.78 -32.53
C LYS A 544 -22.26 28.57 -32.18
N PHE A 545 -21.73 27.35 -32.34
CA PHE A 545 -22.43 26.08 -32.17
C PHE A 545 -21.62 25.12 -31.28
N GLU A 546 -20.92 25.65 -30.27
CA GLU A 546 -19.99 24.92 -29.41
C GLU A 546 -20.66 23.72 -28.73
N ASP A 547 -21.84 23.94 -28.14
CA ASP A 547 -22.57 22.91 -27.40
C ASP A 547 -23.06 21.77 -28.32
N GLU A 548 -23.60 22.09 -29.49
CA GLU A 548 -24.12 21.09 -30.43
C GLU A 548 -23.00 20.26 -31.10
N VAL A 549 -21.85 20.87 -31.38
CA VAL A 549 -20.66 20.16 -31.89
C VAL A 549 -20.12 19.23 -30.81
N GLY A 550 -20.04 19.69 -29.56
CA GLY A 550 -19.63 18.89 -28.42
C GLY A 550 -20.52 17.66 -28.20
N GLU A 551 -21.85 17.80 -28.32
CA GLU A 551 -22.78 16.67 -28.20
C GLU A 551 -22.59 15.62 -29.31
N ILE A 552 -22.31 16.05 -30.54
CA ILE A 552 -22.07 15.13 -31.68
C ILE A 552 -20.77 14.34 -31.47
N VAL A 553 -19.71 15.00 -31.00
CA VAL A 553 -18.42 14.35 -30.73
C VAL A 553 -18.51 13.41 -29.52
N ASP A 554 -19.21 13.80 -28.45
CA ASP A 554 -19.48 12.90 -27.31
C ASP A 554 -20.26 11.66 -27.76
N CYS A 555 -21.30 11.84 -28.60
CA CYS A 555 -22.03 10.73 -29.19
C CYS A 555 -21.08 9.78 -29.96
N ALA A 556 -20.22 10.33 -30.82
CA ALA A 556 -19.27 9.56 -31.61
C ALA A 556 -18.28 8.75 -30.75
N GLN A 557 -17.68 9.39 -29.74
CA GLN A 557 -16.74 8.76 -28.82
C GLN A 557 -17.40 7.65 -27.99
N LYS A 558 -18.61 7.88 -27.48
CA LYS A 558 -19.34 6.86 -26.70
C LYS A 558 -19.77 5.68 -27.59
N GLU A 559 -20.20 5.94 -28.82
CA GLU A 559 -20.52 4.89 -29.80
C GLU A 559 -19.29 4.05 -30.18
N ALA A 560 -18.15 4.67 -30.47
CA ALA A 560 -16.91 3.96 -30.79
C ALA A 560 -16.43 3.08 -29.63
N LYS A 561 -16.55 3.57 -28.39
CA LYS A 561 -16.25 2.76 -27.21
C LYS A 561 -17.16 1.53 -27.09
N MET A 562 -18.45 1.66 -27.40
CA MET A 562 -19.37 0.51 -27.45
C MET A 562 -18.99 -0.46 -28.57
N GLU A 563 -18.66 0.03 -29.75
CA GLU A 563 -18.23 -0.76 -30.91
C GLU A 563 -17.01 -1.62 -30.58
N ILE A 564 -15.94 -1.02 -30.05
CA ILE A 564 -14.72 -1.73 -29.63
C ILE A 564 -15.03 -2.76 -28.53
N SER A 565 -15.90 -2.42 -27.59
CA SER A 565 -16.25 -3.31 -26.50
C SER A 565 -17.09 -4.50 -26.96
N LEU A 566 -17.99 -4.30 -27.93
CA LEU A 566 -18.76 -5.38 -28.56
C LEU A 566 -17.86 -6.32 -29.38
N GLU A 567 -16.91 -5.76 -30.14
CA GLU A 567 -15.92 -6.57 -30.87
C GLU A 567 -15.05 -7.38 -29.91
N LYS A 568 -14.63 -6.78 -28.79
CA LYS A 568 -13.91 -7.50 -27.73
C LYS A 568 -14.75 -8.64 -27.15
N LEU A 569 -16.04 -8.43 -26.90
CA LEU A 569 -16.94 -9.49 -26.45
C LEU A 569 -17.01 -10.65 -27.47
N ASP A 570 -17.16 -10.35 -28.75
CA ASP A 570 -17.17 -11.36 -29.81
C ASP A 570 -15.86 -12.18 -29.83
N VAL A 571 -14.70 -11.51 -29.74
CA VAL A 571 -13.38 -12.17 -29.76
C VAL A 571 -13.14 -13.01 -28.51
N THR A 572 -13.47 -12.49 -27.33
CA THR A 572 -13.27 -13.20 -26.06
C THR A 572 -14.15 -14.45 -26.02
N TRP A 573 -15.46 -14.31 -26.20
CA TRP A 573 -16.42 -15.40 -26.02
C TRP A 573 -16.44 -16.40 -27.17
N ALA A 574 -15.81 -16.10 -28.31
CA ALA A 574 -15.52 -17.10 -29.34
C ALA A 574 -14.48 -18.13 -28.88
N LYS A 575 -13.56 -17.76 -27.96
CA LYS A 575 -12.45 -18.61 -27.49
C LYS A 575 -12.73 -19.34 -26.18
N VAL A 576 -13.72 -18.90 -25.39
CA VAL A 576 -14.04 -19.52 -24.09
C VAL A 576 -14.62 -20.92 -24.29
N GLU A 577 -13.94 -21.94 -23.74
CA GLU A 577 -14.32 -23.35 -23.82
C GLU A 577 -14.60 -23.94 -22.44
N TRP A 578 -15.45 -24.97 -22.39
CA TRP A 578 -15.71 -25.72 -21.14
C TRP A 578 -14.45 -26.45 -20.66
N VAL A 579 -14.07 -26.26 -19.39
CA VAL A 579 -13.03 -27.06 -18.75
C VAL A 579 -13.60 -28.43 -18.39
N GLN A 580 -13.02 -29.48 -18.98
CA GLN A 580 -13.47 -30.86 -18.80
C GLN A 580 -12.64 -31.58 -17.74
N VAL A 581 -13.30 -32.13 -16.72
CA VAL A 581 -12.70 -32.91 -15.63
C VAL A 581 -13.28 -34.31 -15.62
N LYS A 582 -12.44 -35.35 -15.63
CA LYS A 582 -12.90 -36.74 -15.65
C LYS A 582 -13.60 -37.13 -14.33
N HIS A 583 -14.81 -37.69 -14.41
CA HIS A 583 -15.55 -38.14 -13.23
C HIS A 583 -15.13 -39.55 -12.78
N LYS A 584 -14.26 -39.63 -11.77
CA LYS A 584 -13.75 -40.90 -11.21
C LYS A 584 -13.23 -41.84 -12.32
N ASP A 585 -13.51 -43.15 -12.21
CA ASP A 585 -13.15 -44.17 -13.19
C ASP A 585 -14.20 -44.35 -14.31
N THR A 586 -15.13 -43.40 -14.49
CA THR A 586 -16.15 -43.47 -15.55
C THR A 586 -15.69 -42.81 -16.86
N ASP A 587 -16.32 -43.17 -17.97
CA ASP A 587 -16.06 -42.60 -19.30
C ASP A 587 -16.73 -41.22 -19.53
N ILE A 588 -17.09 -40.51 -18.46
CA ILE A 588 -17.81 -39.23 -18.51
C ILE A 588 -16.97 -38.12 -17.88
N ASN A 589 -16.94 -36.97 -18.55
CA ASN A 589 -16.31 -35.76 -18.04
C ASN A 589 -17.39 -34.82 -17.50
N THR A 590 -17.18 -34.30 -16.29
CA THR A 590 -17.90 -33.12 -15.79
C THR A 590 -17.31 -31.87 -16.44
N VAL A 591 -18.14 -30.87 -16.69
CA VAL A 591 -17.76 -29.58 -17.26
C VAL A 591 -17.83 -28.48 -16.21
N LYS A 592 -16.91 -27.53 -16.26
CA LYS A 592 -16.96 -26.31 -15.44
C LYS A 592 -16.45 -25.12 -16.25
N LEU A 593 -16.90 -23.92 -15.89
CA LEU A 593 -16.28 -22.70 -16.38
C LEU A 593 -14.93 -22.49 -15.67
N GLY A 594 -13.93 -21.93 -16.38
CA GLY A 594 -12.69 -21.49 -15.75
C GLY A 594 -12.95 -20.40 -14.71
N GLU A 595 -12.12 -20.30 -13.67
CA GLU A 595 -12.29 -19.25 -12.65
C GLU A 595 -12.13 -17.85 -13.27
N GLU A 596 -11.10 -17.65 -14.11
CA GLU A 596 -10.90 -16.40 -14.86
C GLU A 596 -12.04 -16.12 -15.86
N ASP A 597 -12.57 -17.16 -16.51
CA ASP A 597 -13.70 -17.03 -17.45
C ASP A 597 -15.02 -16.68 -16.72
N PHE A 598 -15.17 -17.11 -15.47
CA PHE A 598 -16.32 -16.77 -14.63
C PHE A 598 -16.25 -15.30 -14.17
N GLU A 599 -15.08 -14.83 -13.74
CA GLU A 599 -14.88 -13.40 -13.45
C GLU A 599 -15.14 -12.55 -14.71
N ALA A 600 -14.62 -12.99 -15.86
CA ALA A 600 -14.89 -12.35 -17.14
C ALA A 600 -16.39 -12.38 -17.51
N LEU A 601 -17.15 -13.39 -17.10
CA LEU A 601 -18.61 -13.44 -17.30
C LEU A 601 -19.32 -12.32 -16.53
N GLU A 602 -19.02 -12.18 -15.24
CA GLU A 602 -19.63 -11.16 -14.38
C GLU A 602 -19.26 -9.75 -14.85
N ASP A 603 -17.98 -9.51 -15.15
CA ASP A 603 -17.51 -8.22 -15.66
C ASP A 603 -18.16 -7.86 -17.00
N ASN A 604 -18.26 -8.83 -17.92
CA ASN A 604 -18.89 -8.61 -19.23
C ASN A 604 -20.40 -8.42 -19.12
N GLN A 605 -21.08 -9.05 -18.15
CA GLN A 605 -22.49 -8.77 -17.87
C GLN A 605 -22.70 -7.34 -17.38
N VAL A 606 -21.87 -6.87 -16.45
CA VAL A 606 -21.91 -5.48 -15.96
C VAL A 606 -21.62 -4.50 -17.09
N LEU A 607 -20.64 -4.81 -17.94
CA LEU A 607 -20.29 -4.02 -19.12
C LEU A 607 -21.49 -3.88 -20.07
N VAL A 608 -22.16 -4.99 -20.42
CA VAL A 608 -23.33 -4.99 -21.30
C VAL A 608 -24.51 -4.25 -20.66
N GLN A 609 -24.77 -4.44 -19.36
CA GLN A 609 -25.80 -3.67 -18.64
C GLN A 609 -25.51 -2.17 -18.63
N GLY A 610 -24.24 -1.78 -18.49
CA GLY A 610 -23.79 -0.39 -18.60
C GLY A 610 -24.03 0.19 -20.00
N MET A 611 -23.83 -0.60 -21.06
CA MET A 611 -24.18 -0.19 -22.42
C MET A 611 -25.68 -0.02 -22.62
N MET A 612 -26.50 -0.89 -22.02
CA MET A 612 -27.96 -0.79 -22.08
C MET A 612 -28.50 0.48 -21.39
N ALA A 613 -27.84 0.94 -20.32
CA ALA A 613 -28.22 2.16 -19.61
C ALA A 613 -27.82 3.44 -20.36
N ASN A 614 -26.99 3.35 -21.40
CA ASN A 614 -26.44 4.49 -22.09
C ASN A 614 -27.43 5.03 -23.15
N ARG A 615 -27.60 6.37 -23.20
CA ARG A 615 -28.50 7.07 -24.14
C ARG A 615 -28.20 6.78 -25.62
N TYR A 616 -26.95 6.39 -25.93
CA TYR A 616 -26.48 6.11 -27.30
C TYR A 616 -26.64 4.64 -27.73
N MET A 617 -27.30 3.79 -26.92
CA MET A 617 -27.53 2.38 -27.22
C MET A 617 -28.26 2.13 -28.55
N LYS A 618 -29.10 3.06 -29.02
CA LYS A 618 -29.99 2.87 -30.19
C LYS A 618 -29.29 2.36 -31.44
N THR A 619 -28.05 2.77 -31.68
CA THR A 619 -27.27 2.34 -32.86
C THR A 619 -26.84 0.87 -32.77
N PHE A 620 -26.68 0.34 -31.55
CA PHE A 620 -26.18 -1.01 -31.25
C PHE A 620 -27.18 -1.85 -30.43
N GLU A 621 -28.47 -1.53 -30.50
CA GLU A 621 -29.49 -2.15 -29.65
C GLU A 621 -29.57 -3.67 -29.84
N GLU A 622 -29.58 -4.13 -31.09
CA GLU A 622 -29.66 -5.56 -31.43
C GLU A 622 -28.45 -6.37 -30.93
N PRO A 623 -27.18 -6.00 -31.19
CA PRO A 623 -26.03 -6.74 -30.67
C PRO A 623 -25.91 -6.68 -29.14
N ILE A 624 -26.23 -5.55 -28.50
CA ILE A 624 -26.18 -5.41 -27.03
C ILE A 624 -27.21 -6.34 -26.37
N LEU A 625 -28.47 -6.33 -26.85
CA LEU A 625 -29.51 -7.22 -26.34
C LEU A 625 -29.20 -8.70 -26.61
N GLY A 626 -28.60 -8.99 -27.77
CA GLY A 626 -28.11 -10.32 -28.12
C GLY A 626 -27.06 -10.83 -27.14
N TRP A 627 -26.04 -10.03 -26.84
CA TRP A 627 -25.00 -10.37 -25.87
C TRP A 627 -25.54 -10.48 -24.44
N ASN A 628 -26.43 -9.58 -24.03
CA ASN A 628 -27.08 -9.66 -22.71
C ASN A 628 -27.79 -11.01 -22.53
N LYS A 629 -28.60 -11.42 -23.52
CA LYS A 629 -29.32 -12.69 -23.46
C LYS A 629 -28.36 -13.89 -23.45
N LYS A 630 -27.30 -13.87 -24.25
CA LYS A 630 -26.29 -14.95 -24.32
C LYS A 630 -25.56 -15.10 -22.99
N LEU A 631 -25.03 -14.01 -22.42
CA LEU A 631 -24.27 -14.05 -21.16
C LEU A 631 -25.14 -14.43 -19.97
N MET A 632 -26.39 -13.96 -19.91
CA MET A 632 -27.34 -14.40 -18.89
C MET A 632 -27.59 -15.90 -18.98
N MET A 633 -27.85 -16.43 -20.18
CA MET A 633 -28.05 -17.87 -20.39
C MET A 633 -26.82 -18.69 -20.00
N VAL A 634 -25.61 -18.20 -20.31
CA VAL A 634 -24.35 -18.85 -19.90
C VAL A 634 -24.24 -18.93 -18.38
N ALA A 635 -24.52 -17.83 -17.67
CA ALA A 635 -24.48 -17.80 -16.21
C ALA A 635 -25.51 -18.77 -15.60
N ASP A 636 -26.75 -18.69 -16.05
CA ASP A 636 -27.86 -19.53 -15.58
C ASP A 636 -27.58 -21.03 -15.82
N VAL A 637 -27.13 -21.39 -17.04
CA VAL A 637 -26.76 -22.78 -17.38
C VAL A 637 -25.57 -23.24 -16.58
N ASN A 638 -24.50 -22.44 -16.45
CA ASN A 638 -23.31 -22.81 -15.68
C ASN A 638 -23.66 -23.08 -14.21
N GLN A 639 -24.50 -22.24 -13.60
CA GLN A 639 -24.91 -22.39 -12.22
C GLN A 639 -25.74 -23.66 -12.00
N ILE A 640 -26.82 -23.85 -12.76
CA ILE A 640 -27.67 -25.03 -12.60
C ILE A 640 -26.89 -26.30 -12.95
N LEU A 641 -26.09 -26.30 -14.02
CA LEU A 641 -25.30 -27.47 -14.41
C LEU A 641 -24.25 -27.82 -13.34
N SER A 642 -23.61 -26.83 -12.72
CA SER A 642 -22.69 -27.06 -11.61
C SER A 642 -23.37 -27.68 -10.39
N GLU A 643 -24.56 -27.20 -10.03
CA GLU A 643 -25.38 -27.76 -8.95
C GLU A 643 -25.83 -29.19 -9.25
N ILE A 644 -26.35 -29.43 -10.45
CA ILE A 644 -26.77 -30.75 -10.93
C ILE A 644 -25.59 -31.72 -10.88
N GLN A 645 -24.42 -31.36 -11.41
CA GLN A 645 -23.24 -32.23 -11.40
C GLN A 645 -22.82 -32.59 -9.99
N ARG A 646 -22.83 -31.63 -9.05
CA ARG A 646 -22.48 -31.88 -7.65
C ARG A 646 -23.46 -32.85 -6.99
N THR A 647 -24.77 -32.60 -7.12
CA THR A 647 -25.81 -33.44 -6.52
C THR A 647 -25.87 -34.81 -7.19
N TRP A 648 -25.78 -34.87 -8.51
CA TRP A 648 -25.72 -36.11 -9.28
C TRP A 648 -24.50 -36.95 -8.92
N ALA A 649 -23.29 -36.37 -8.84
CA ALA A 649 -22.07 -37.10 -8.45
C ALA A 649 -22.17 -37.74 -7.04
N TYR A 650 -22.79 -37.01 -6.11
CA TYR A 650 -23.07 -37.50 -4.76
C TYR A 650 -24.06 -38.66 -4.79
N LEU A 651 -25.22 -38.47 -5.44
CA LEU A 651 -26.28 -39.46 -5.53
C LEU A 651 -25.92 -40.68 -6.40
N GLU A 652 -25.06 -40.53 -7.41
CA GLU A 652 -24.58 -41.62 -8.26
C GLU A 652 -23.84 -42.66 -7.43
N SER A 653 -22.97 -42.18 -6.52
CA SER A 653 -22.23 -43.06 -5.62
C SER A 653 -23.14 -43.91 -4.72
N LEU A 654 -24.32 -43.39 -4.38
CA LEU A 654 -25.27 -44.03 -3.48
C LEU A 654 -26.26 -44.91 -4.25
N PHE A 655 -26.94 -44.37 -5.25
CA PHE A 655 -27.99 -45.08 -5.98
C PHE A 655 -27.48 -46.01 -7.08
N ILE A 656 -26.24 -45.85 -7.58
CA ILE A 656 -25.66 -46.77 -8.59
C ILE A 656 -24.72 -47.79 -7.97
N HIS A 657 -23.86 -47.40 -7.02
CA HIS A 657 -22.88 -48.33 -6.46
C HIS A 657 -23.34 -49.03 -5.18
N SER A 658 -24.29 -48.48 -4.40
CA SER A 658 -24.80 -49.16 -3.20
C SER A 658 -26.05 -49.98 -3.50
N ASP A 659 -25.90 -51.30 -3.57
CA ASP A 659 -27.03 -52.21 -3.74
C ASP A 659 -28.00 -52.22 -2.54
N GLU A 660 -27.53 -51.82 -1.35
CA GLU A 660 -28.37 -51.77 -0.16
C GLU A 660 -29.31 -50.56 -0.19
N VAL A 661 -28.81 -49.38 -0.56
CA VAL A 661 -29.63 -48.18 -0.71
C VAL A 661 -30.69 -48.38 -1.80
N LYS A 662 -30.33 -49.06 -2.91
CA LYS A 662 -31.31 -49.41 -3.97
C LYS A 662 -32.45 -50.31 -3.46
N LYS A 663 -32.18 -51.22 -2.53
CA LYS A 663 -33.20 -52.11 -1.95
C LYS A 663 -34.13 -51.37 -1.00
N GLU A 664 -33.60 -50.44 -0.21
CA GLU A 664 -34.40 -49.68 0.76
C GLU A 664 -35.19 -48.54 0.07
N LEU A 665 -34.68 -47.97 -1.03
CA LEU A 665 -35.30 -46.89 -1.79
C LEU A 665 -35.45 -47.22 -3.30
N PRO A 666 -36.28 -48.22 -3.68
CA PRO A 666 -36.38 -48.70 -5.06
C PRO A 666 -36.98 -47.68 -6.04
N GLU A 667 -37.97 -46.88 -5.59
CA GLU A 667 -38.59 -45.84 -6.42
C GLU A 667 -37.59 -44.71 -6.73
N ALA A 668 -36.86 -44.24 -5.73
CA ALA A 668 -35.83 -43.21 -5.90
C ALA A 668 -34.66 -43.72 -6.75
N ALA A 669 -34.24 -44.98 -6.59
CA ALA A 669 -33.21 -45.59 -7.43
C ALA A 669 -33.63 -45.70 -8.92
N THR A 670 -34.90 -46.04 -9.17
CA THR A 670 -35.43 -46.11 -10.54
C THR A 670 -35.51 -44.73 -11.17
N ARG A 671 -35.99 -43.73 -10.42
CA ARG A 671 -36.00 -42.33 -10.85
C ARG A 671 -34.59 -41.82 -11.13
N PHE A 672 -33.65 -42.04 -10.21
CA PHE A 672 -32.26 -41.62 -10.35
C PHE A 672 -31.58 -42.25 -11.58
N LYS A 673 -31.90 -43.50 -11.93
CA LYS A 673 -31.37 -44.12 -13.17
C LYS A 673 -31.80 -43.37 -14.45
N ASN A 674 -33.01 -42.83 -14.48
CA ASN A 674 -33.47 -42.02 -15.61
C ASN A 674 -32.73 -40.69 -15.64
N ILE A 675 -32.59 -40.02 -14.49
CA ILE A 675 -31.80 -38.78 -14.35
C ILE A 675 -30.35 -39.00 -14.78
N ASP A 676 -29.74 -40.10 -14.34
CA ASP A 676 -28.36 -40.47 -14.66
C ASP A 676 -28.15 -40.58 -16.17
N THR A 677 -29.11 -41.19 -16.88
CA THR A 677 -29.04 -41.31 -18.34
C THR A 677 -29.11 -39.94 -19.02
N GLU A 678 -29.99 -39.07 -18.56
CA GLU A 678 -30.20 -37.74 -19.13
C GLU A 678 -29.03 -36.78 -18.82
N VAL A 679 -28.56 -36.74 -17.57
CA VAL A 679 -27.39 -35.93 -17.17
C VAL A 679 -26.15 -36.38 -17.96
N LYS A 680 -25.93 -37.70 -18.13
CA LYS A 680 -24.83 -38.22 -18.95
C LYS A 680 -24.94 -37.80 -20.43
N LEU A 681 -26.16 -37.69 -20.96
CA LEU A 681 -26.40 -37.19 -22.32
C LEU A 681 -26.07 -35.71 -22.43
N ILE A 682 -26.53 -34.90 -21.46
CA ILE A 682 -26.26 -33.46 -21.39
C ILE A 682 -24.75 -33.19 -21.30
N LEU A 683 -24.05 -33.89 -20.40
CA LEU A 683 -22.60 -33.73 -20.22
C LEU A 683 -21.83 -34.11 -21.50
N LYS A 684 -22.21 -35.20 -22.17
CA LYS A 684 -21.61 -35.56 -23.48
C LYS A 684 -21.86 -34.51 -24.55
N GLY A 685 -23.06 -33.92 -24.58
CA GLY A 685 -23.39 -32.82 -25.47
C GLY A 685 -22.53 -31.59 -25.20
N ALA A 686 -22.39 -31.21 -23.93
CA ALA A 686 -21.56 -30.07 -23.52
C ALA A 686 -20.06 -30.30 -23.81
N CYS A 687 -19.54 -31.53 -23.66
CA CYS A 687 -18.16 -31.85 -24.03
C CYS A 687 -17.93 -31.84 -25.55
N ALA A 688 -18.96 -32.15 -26.34
CA ALA A 688 -18.87 -32.12 -27.81
C ALA A 688 -18.89 -30.68 -28.35
N THR A 689 -19.77 -29.83 -27.80
CA THR A 689 -19.84 -28.39 -28.12
C THR A 689 -18.91 -27.63 -27.18
N LYS A 690 -17.61 -27.61 -27.50
CA LYS A 690 -16.55 -27.03 -26.65
C LYS A 690 -16.83 -25.59 -26.20
N ASN A 691 -17.32 -24.74 -27.11
CA ASN A 691 -17.58 -23.33 -26.82
C ASN A 691 -18.76 -23.16 -25.85
N VAL A 692 -18.53 -22.40 -24.77
CA VAL A 692 -19.47 -22.22 -23.66
C VAL A 692 -20.77 -21.54 -24.10
N VAL A 693 -20.68 -20.50 -24.94
CA VAL A 693 -21.85 -19.75 -25.40
C VAL A 693 -22.72 -20.61 -26.32
N ALA A 694 -22.12 -21.30 -27.29
CA ALA A 694 -22.83 -22.17 -28.21
C ALA A 694 -23.53 -23.34 -27.48
N SER A 695 -22.86 -23.92 -26.48
CA SER A 695 -23.39 -24.99 -25.65
C SER A 695 -24.56 -24.50 -24.77
N SER A 696 -24.41 -23.35 -24.11
CA SER A 696 -25.41 -22.82 -23.19
C SER A 696 -26.66 -22.25 -23.89
N THR A 697 -26.53 -21.82 -25.14
CA THR A 697 -27.64 -21.24 -25.92
C THR A 697 -28.44 -22.26 -26.73
N LEU A 698 -28.17 -23.56 -26.55
CA LEU A 698 -28.97 -24.63 -27.15
C LEU A 698 -30.44 -24.55 -26.69
N ASP A 699 -31.35 -24.55 -27.67
CA ASP A 699 -32.77 -24.40 -27.39
C ASP A 699 -33.30 -25.56 -26.53
N GLY A 700 -34.02 -25.23 -25.46
CA GLY A 700 -34.58 -26.19 -24.51
C GLY A 700 -33.60 -26.76 -23.47
N LEU A 701 -32.29 -26.50 -23.54
CA LEU A 701 -31.31 -27.04 -22.57
C LEU A 701 -31.62 -26.58 -21.14
N PHE A 702 -31.81 -25.28 -20.93
CA PHE A 702 -32.09 -24.72 -19.61
C PHE A 702 -33.33 -25.34 -18.94
N LYS A 703 -34.43 -25.48 -19.69
CA LYS A 703 -35.65 -26.14 -19.19
C LYS A 703 -35.44 -27.62 -18.85
N ASN A 704 -34.58 -28.32 -19.61
CA ASN A 704 -34.23 -29.69 -19.30
C ASN A 704 -33.41 -29.76 -18.00
N LEU A 705 -32.45 -28.85 -17.82
CA LEU A 705 -31.67 -28.73 -16.58
C LEU A 705 -32.57 -28.45 -15.37
N GLU A 706 -33.50 -27.48 -15.45
CA GLU A 706 -34.47 -27.21 -14.39
C GLU A 706 -35.31 -28.46 -14.03
N ALA A 707 -35.74 -29.22 -15.05
CA ALA A 707 -36.48 -30.46 -14.82
C ALA A 707 -35.62 -31.54 -14.12
N GLN A 708 -34.36 -31.71 -14.54
CA GLN A 708 -33.43 -32.65 -13.89
C GLN A 708 -33.10 -32.23 -12.47
N GLN A 709 -32.93 -30.93 -12.20
CA GLN A 709 -32.73 -30.40 -10.85
C GLN A 709 -33.90 -30.74 -9.93
N GLY A 710 -35.14 -30.49 -10.37
CA GLY A 710 -36.34 -30.84 -9.59
C GLY A 710 -36.46 -32.34 -9.30
N GLU A 711 -36.13 -33.21 -10.27
CA GLU A 711 -36.12 -34.66 -10.05
C GLU A 711 -34.99 -35.12 -9.12
N LEU A 712 -33.82 -34.46 -9.14
CA LEU A 712 -32.72 -34.68 -8.21
C LEU A 712 -33.10 -34.29 -6.78
N GLU A 713 -33.77 -33.16 -6.59
CA GLU A 713 -34.25 -32.70 -5.28
C GLU A 713 -35.23 -33.70 -4.64
N ILE A 714 -36.10 -34.33 -5.45
CA ILE A 714 -37.00 -35.38 -4.96
C ILE A 714 -36.20 -36.60 -4.47
N CYS A 715 -35.17 -37.02 -5.21
CA CYS A 715 -34.28 -38.11 -4.80
C CYS A 715 -33.50 -37.76 -3.52
N GLU A 716 -33.00 -36.54 -3.41
CA GLU A 716 -32.30 -36.05 -2.22
C GLU A 716 -33.21 -36.03 -0.99
N LYS A 717 -34.45 -35.54 -1.15
CA LYS A 717 -35.45 -35.54 -0.08
C LYS A 717 -35.79 -36.96 0.39
N ALA A 718 -35.98 -37.90 -0.54
CA ALA A 718 -36.24 -39.30 -0.21
C ALA A 718 -35.07 -39.92 0.57
N LEU A 719 -33.83 -39.58 0.20
CA LEU A 719 -32.64 -40.01 0.93
C LEU A 719 -32.57 -39.38 2.33
N ALA A 720 -32.86 -38.08 2.46
CA ALA A 720 -32.87 -37.39 3.75
C ALA A 720 -33.92 -37.97 4.71
N ASP A 721 -35.13 -38.24 4.23
CA ASP A 721 -36.20 -38.86 5.02
C ASP A 721 -35.82 -40.29 5.48
N TYR A 722 -35.18 -41.06 4.60
CA TYR A 722 -34.64 -42.38 4.93
C TYR A 722 -33.56 -42.28 6.03
N MET A 723 -32.63 -41.34 5.91
CA MET A 723 -31.57 -41.11 6.88
C MET A 723 -32.12 -40.71 8.25
N GLU A 724 -33.10 -39.81 8.29
CA GLU A 724 -33.77 -39.42 9.54
C GLU A 724 -34.55 -40.58 10.17
N SER A 725 -35.12 -41.48 9.37
CA SER A 725 -35.73 -42.72 9.89
C SER A 725 -34.68 -43.62 10.54
N LYS A 726 -33.47 -43.74 9.97
CA LYS A 726 -32.38 -44.53 10.54
C LYS A 726 -31.81 -43.90 11.80
N ARG A 727 -31.66 -42.56 11.85
CA ARG A 727 -31.27 -41.83 13.06
C ARG A 727 -32.25 -42.04 14.21
N ARG A 728 -33.55 -42.03 13.94
CA ARG A 728 -34.57 -42.34 14.95
C ARG A 728 -34.49 -43.78 15.47
N ALA A 729 -34.15 -44.74 14.62
CA ALA A 729 -34.02 -46.14 15.02
C ALA A 729 -32.76 -46.41 15.87
N PHE A 730 -31.66 -45.70 15.61
CA PHE A 730 -30.46 -45.72 16.44
C PHE A 730 -29.98 -44.28 16.73
N PRO A 731 -30.38 -43.69 17.87
CA PRO A 731 -30.16 -42.28 18.17
C PRO A 731 -28.71 -41.79 18.14
N ARG A 732 -27.71 -42.67 18.30
CA ARG A 732 -26.30 -42.23 18.23
C ARG A 732 -25.87 -41.83 16.82
N PHE A 733 -26.63 -42.17 15.78
CA PHE A 733 -26.41 -41.68 14.42
C PHE A 733 -26.65 -40.17 14.26
N TYR A 734 -27.31 -39.50 15.20
CA TYR A 734 -27.38 -38.04 15.22
C TYR A 734 -26.01 -37.39 15.45
N PHE A 735 -25.03 -38.11 16.00
CA PHE A 735 -23.67 -37.62 16.27
C PHE A 735 -22.66 -37.99 15.18
N VAL A 736 -23.11 -38.66 14.12
CA VAL A 736 -22.27 -39.14 13.02
C VAL A 736 -22.52 -38.29 11.77
N SER A 737 -21.47 -38.03 11.00
CA SER A 737 -21.61 -37.27 9.74
C SER A 737 -22.53 -38.00 8.76
N THR A 738 -23.23 -37.27 7.89
CA THR A 738 -24.13 -37.87 6.88
C THR A 738 -23.39 -38.84 5.96
N ALA A 739 -22.14 -38.52 5.58
CA ALA A 739 -21.31 -39.38 4.74
C ALA A 739 -20.95 -40.70 5.44
N ASP A 740 -20.53 -40.64 6.70
CA ASP A 740 -20.21 -41.84 7.49
C ASP A 740 -21.45 -42.68 7.75
N LEU A 741 -22.59 -42.05 8.04
CA LEU A 741 -23.85 -42.74 8.22
C LEU A 741 -24.26 -43.49 6.95
N LEU A 742 -24.06 -42.91 5.77
CA LEU A 742 -24.29 -43.61 4.50
C LEU A 742 -23.32 -44.75 4.27
N ASP A 743 -22.04 -44.60 4.62
CA ASP A 743 -21.06 -45.70 4.50
C ASP A 743 -21.40 -46.87 5.44
N ILE A 744 -21.86 -46.57 6.65
CA ILE A 744 -22.37 -47.55 7.61
C ILE A 744 -23.61 -48.27 7.06
N LEU A 745 -24.59 -47.53 6.53
CA LEU A 745 -25.84 -48.09 6.03
C LEU A 745 -25.63 -48.90 4.73
N SER A 746 -24.79 -48.42 3.83
CA SER A 746 -24.47 -49.10 2.56
C SER A 746 -23.71 -50.41 2.76
N ASN A 747 -22.87 -50.49 3.81
CA ASN A 747 -22.15 -51.71 4.19
C ASN A 747 -22.80 -52.45 5.35
N GLY A 748 -24.07 -52.20 5.64
CA GLY A 748 -24.74 -52.72 6.83
C GLY A 748 -24.81 -54.25 6.97
N ASN A 749 -24.75 -54.95 5.83
CA ASN A 749 -24.68 -56.41 5.79
C ASN A 749 -23.28 -56.97 6.07
N ASN A 750 -22.25 -56.12 6.11
CA ASN A 750 -20.86 -56.49 6.37
C ASN A 750 -20.34 -55.84 7.66
N PRO A 751 -20.53 -56.50 8.82
CA PRO A 751 -20.10 -55.96 10.10
C PRO A 751 -18.62 -55.59 10.17
N VAL A 752 -17.73 -56.27 9.42
CA VAL A 752 -16.28 -55.99 9.41
C VAL A 752 -15.99 -54.57 8.94
N LYS A 753 -16.70 -54.09 7.91
CA LYS A 753 -16.56 -52.71 7.42
C LYS A 753 -17.16 -51.70 8.40
N VAL A 754 -18.30 -52.03 9.00
CA VAL A 754 -18.96 -51.17 10.00
C VAL A 754 -18.09 -51.00 11.25
N MET A 755 -17.25 -51.99 11.60
CA MET A 755 -16.31 -51.88 12.72
C MET A 755 -15.38 -50.65 12.61
N GLY A 756 -15.05 -50.20 11.40
CA GLY A 756 -14.22 -49.01 11.18
C GLY A 756 -14.85 -47.70 11.68
N HIS A 757 -16.16 -47.68 11.91
CA HIS A 757 -16.91 -46.50 12.36
C HIS A 757 -17.34 -46.59 13.84
N MET A 758 -16.93 -47.63 14.57
CA MET A 758 -17.36 -47.85 15.95
C MET A 758 -16.93 -46.73 16.88
N ASN A 759 -15.71 -46.19 16.73
CA ASN A 759 -15.22 -45.06 17.51
C ASN A 759 -15.98 -43.74 17.27
N LYS A 760 -16.72 -43.64 16.16
CA LYS A 760 -17.60 -42.49 15.87
C LYS A 760 -18.93 -42.61 16.60
N CYS A 761 -19.45 -43.83 16.75
CA CYS A 761 -20.71 -44.10 17.46
C CYS A 761 -20.53 -44.28 18.97
N PHE A 762 -19.34 -44.73 19.40
CA PHE A 762 -19.01 -45.09 20.78
C PHE A 762 -17.70 -44.42 21.18
N GLN A 763 -17.69 -43.74 22.33
CA GLN A 763 -16.55 -42.89 22.71
C GLN A 763 -15.25 -43.63 22.98
N ALA A 764 -15.33 -44.83 23.57
CA ALA A 764 -14.15 -45.58 24.00
C ALA A 764 -14.03 -46.96 23.35
N ILE A 765 -14.87 -47.30 22.37
CA ILE A 765 -14.79 -48.57 21.64
C ILE A 765 -14.12 -48.30 20.30
N GLU A 766 -12.96 -48.91 20.06
CA GLU A 766 -12.32 -48.89 18.75
C GLU A 766 -13.06 -49.79 17.77
N LYS A 767 -13.30 -51.04 18.19
CA LYS A 767 -14.00 -52.09 17.45
C LYS A 767 -14.38 -53.24 18.39
N LEU A 768 -15.18 -54.17 17.89
CA LEU A 768 -15.41 -55.44 18.57
C LEU A 768 -14.37 -56.47 18.13
N THR A 769 -13.99 -57.36 19.04
CA THR A 769 -13.32 -58.61 18.68
C THR A 769 -14.35 -59.49 17.98
N LEU A 770 -14.06 -59.89 16.75
CA LEU A 770 -14.92 -60.78 15.98
C LEU A 770 -14.36 -62.21 16.04
N ASP A 771 -15.24 -63.20 16.01
CA ASP A 771 -14.89 -64.61 15.90
C ASP A 771 -14.14 -64.94 14.59
N ASN A 772 -14.52 -64.28 13.49
CA ASN A 772 -13.87 -64.39 12.20
C ASN A 772 -13.83 -63.03 11.47
N ASN A 773 -12.63 -62.53 11.19
CA ASN A 773 -12.42 -61.28 10.46
C ASN A 773 -12.64 -61.41 8.95
N ASN A 774 -12.57 -62.63 8.39
CA ASN A 774 -12.82 -62.94 7.00
C ASN A 774 -13.92 -64.01 6.88
N PRO A 775 -15.18 -63.66 7.19
CA PRO A 775 -16.28 -64.59 7.06
C PRO A 775 -16.51 -64.95 5.58
N THR A 776 -16.96 -66.18 5.33
CA THR A 776 -17.40 -66.60 3.98
C THR A 776 -18.56 -65.73 3.52
N PRO A 777 -18.68 -65.40 2.22
CA PRO A 777 -19.78 -64.60 1.69
C PRO A 777 -21.14 -65.12 2.15
N GLY A 778 -21.96 -64.27 2.77
CA GLY A 778 -23.29 -64.63 3.29
C GLY A 778 -23.32 -65.05 4.78
N HIS A 779 -22.18 -65.29 5.42
CA HIS A 779 -22.10 -65.50 6.87
C HIS A 779 -21.64 -64.23 7.56
N ARG A 780 -22.29 -63.87 8.67
CA ARG A 780 -21.89 -62.70 9.47
C ARG A 780 -21.09 -63.15 10.70
N PRO A 781 -20.06 -62.39 11.10
CA PRO A 781 -19.27 -62.72 12.28
C PRO A 781 -20.05 -62.39 13.55
N LYS A 782 -19.64 -63.01 14.65
CA LYS A 782 -20.15 -62.74 16.00
C LYS A 782 -19.13 -61.93 16.81
N GLY A 783 -19.64 -61.03 17.64
CA GLY A 783 -18.82 -60.28 18.59
C GLY A 783 -18.47 -61.14 19.81
N THR A 784 -17.19 -61.18 20.17
CA THR A 784 -16.65 -61.93 21.32
C THR A 784 -16.02 -61.04 22.38
N GLY A 785 -15.87 -59.73 22.12
CA GLY A 785 -15.39 -58.77 23.11
C GLY A 785 -15.31 -57.34 22.57
N ILE A 786 -14.97 -56.40 23.45
CA ILE A 786 -14.74 -54.98 23.16
C ILE A 786 -13.24 -54.70 23.14
N ILE A 787 -12.77 -53.97 22.13
CA ILE A 787 -11.42 -53.41 22.08
C ILE A 787 -11.52 -51.89 22.30
N SER A 788 -10.77 -51.39 23.28
CA SER A 788 -10.78 -49.96 23.64
C SER A 788 -9.95 -49.10 22.70
N CYS A 789 -10.43 -47.90 22.36
CA CYS A 789 -9.60 -46.83 21.77
C CYS A 789 -9.00 -45.88 22.82
N VAL A 790 -9.48 -45.95 24.08
CA VAL A 790 -9.00 -45.12 25.20
C VAL A 790 -8.24 -46.03 26.17
N GLY A 791 -6.92 -46.02 26.04
CA GLY A 791 -6.04 -47.00 26.68
C GLY A 791 -5.96 -48.32 25.89
N LYS A 792 -5.14 -49.26 26.36
CA LYS A 792 -5.05 -50.62 25.79
C LYS A 792 -5.77 -51.58 26.73
N GLU A 793 -7.03 -51.89 26.41
CA GLU A 793 -7.85 -52.85 27.16
C GLU A 793 -8.75 -53.63 26.20
N THR A 794 -8.94 -54.91 26.51
CA THR A 794 -9.90 -55.78 25.83
C THR A 794 -10.82 -56.39 26.88
N ILE A 795 -12.12 -56.26 26.69
CA ILE A 795 -13.14 -56.83 27.59
C ILE A 795 -13.81 -57.99 26.86
N PRO A 796 -13.57 -59.24 27.26
CA PRO A 796 -14.22 -60.39 26.64
C PRO A 796 -15.71 -60.44 27.01
N PHE A 797 -16.54 -60.88 26.09
CA PHE A 797 -17.95 -61.18 26.36
C PHE A 797 -18.09 -62.59 26.92
N LYS A 798 -18.92 -62.76 27.95
CA LYS A 798 -19.27 -64.07 28.52
C LYS A 798 -20.14 -64.89 27.57
N SER A 799 -20.93 -64.25 26.72
CA SER A 799 -21.63 -64.91 25.62
C SER A 799 -21.46 -64.16 24.29
N GLU A 800 -21.37 -64.91 23.19
CA GLU A 800 -21.19 -64.34 21.85
C GLU A 800 -22.38 -63.46 21.46
N LEU A 801 -22.10 -62.34 20.77
CA LEU A 801 -23.11 -61.42 20.25
C LEU A 801 -23.35 -61.69 18.75
N SER A 802 -24.59 -62.01 18.38
CA SER A 802 -24.99 -62.16 16.97
C SER A 802 -25.17 -60.80 16.31
N LEU A 803 -24.42 -60.50 15.25
CA LEU A 803 -24.52 -59.26 14.45
C LEU A 803 -25.44 -59.44 13.24
N THR A 804 -26.65 -59.93 13.48
CA THR A 804 -27.68 -60.21 12.45
C THR A 804 -28.74 -59.09 12.43
N GLY A 805 -29.49 -58.97 11.32
CA GLY A 805 -30.51 -57.92 11.15
C GLY A 805 -29.98 -56.64 10.49
N LYS A 806 -30.74 -55.55 10.61
CA LYS A 806 -30.32 -54.22 10.12
C LYS A 806 -29.25 -53.61 11.03
N VAL A 807 -28.53 -52.61 10.53
CA VAL A 807 -27.40 -51.99 11.26
C VAL A 807 -27.85 -51.39 12.58
N GLU A 808 -28.92 -50.61 12.53
CA GLU A 808 -29.54 -49.98 13.68
C GLU A 808 -29.93 -50.99 14.76
N GLU A 809 -30.36 -52.19 14.38
CA GLU A 809 -30.79 -53.25 15.31
C GLU A 809 -29.60 -53.83 16.06
N TYR A 810 -28.57 -54.30 15.34
CA TYR A 810 -27.41 -54.86 16.01
C TYR A 810 -26.58 -53.80 16.75
N MET A 811 -26.60 -52.54 16.31
CA MET A 811 -25.94 -51.44 17.04
C MET A 811 -26.61 -51.15 18.38
N ASN A 812 -27.94 -51.24 18.46
CA ASN A 812 -28.67 -51.22 19.74
C ASN A 812 -28.32 -52.44 20.59
N LEU A 813 -28.27 -53.65 19.99
CA LEU A 813 -27.85 -54.86 20.72
C LEU A 813 -26.43 -54.76 21.27
N ILE A 814 -25.51 -54.08 20.58
CA ILE A 814 -24.16 -53.82 21.09
C ILE A 814 -24.20 -52.97 22.37
N ILE A 815 -25.07 -51.96 22.46
CA ILE A 815 -25.24 -51.14 23.68
C ILE A 815 -25.71 -52.02 24.83
N ASP A 816 -26.77 -52.80 24.62
CA ASP A 816 -27.35 -53.66 25.65
C ASP A 816 -26.37 -54.75 26.10
N LYS A 817 -25.64 -55.32 25.14
CA LYS A 817 -24.59 -56.30 25.39
C LYS A 817 -23.45 -55.71 26.20
N MET A 818 -22.95 -54.54 25.82
CA MET A 818 -21.91 -53.82 26.56
C MET A 818 -22.32 -53.58 28.02
N ARG A 819 -23.53 -53.05 28.24
CA ARG A 819 -24.03 -52.76 29.59
C ARG A 819 -24.16 -54.03 30.44
N SER A 820 -24.73 -55.08 29.86
CA SER A 820 -24.91 -56.38 30.54
C SER A 820 -23.58 -57.04 30.88
N GLU A 821 -22.62 -57.04 29.95
CA GLU A 821 -21.29 -57.63 30.16
C GLU A 821 -20.50 -56.85 31.21
N LEU A 822 -20.51 -55.51 31.15
CA LEU A 822 -19.86 -54.70 32.18
C LEU A 822 -20.47 -54.89 33.57
N LYS A 823 -21.80 -55.05 33.68
CA LYS A 823 -22.46 -55.39 34.94
C LYS A 823 -22.01 -56.74 35.48
N LEU A 824 -21.95 -57.76 34.62
CA LEU A 824 -21.48 -59.10 34.98
C LEU A 824 -19.99 -59.11 35.40
N HIS A 825 -19.14 -58.37 34.70
CA HIS A 825 -17.72 -58.21 35.06
C HIS A 825 -17.55 -57.40 36.36
N CYS A 826 -18.41 -56.41 36.61
CA CYS A 826 -18.42 -55.64 37.85
C CYS A 826 -18.71 -56.55 39.07
N PHE A 827 -19.70 -57.43 38.94
CA PHE A 827 -20.06 -58.39 39.99
C PHE A 827 -18.94 -59.41 40.25
N ASP A 828 -18.32 -59.94 39.19
CA ASP A 828 -17.17 -60.84 39.34
C ASP A 828 -15.98 -60.15 40.00
N ALA A 829 -15.70 -58.90 39.62
CA ALA A 829 -14.66 -58.07 40.20
C ALA A 829 -14.89 -57.83 41.71
N MET A 830 -16.14 -57.57 42.09
CA MET A 830 -16.55 -57.42 43.49
C MET A 830 -16.33 -58.71 44.29
N LYS A 831 -16.73 -59.87 43.74
CA LYS A 831 -16.48 -61.18 44.37
C LYS A 831 -14.99 -61.49 44.51
N ALA A 832 -14.18 -61.09 43.54
CA ALA A 832 -12.73 -61.30 43.55
C ALA A 832 -11.98 -60.38 44.53
N TYR A 833 -12.58 -59.25 44.95
CA TYR A 833 -11.92 -58.26 45.81
C TYR A 833 -11.52 -58.83 47.19
N GLY A 834 -12.29 -59.78 47.73
CA GLY A 834 -12.09 -60.36 49.06
C GLY A 834 -11.18 -61.60 49.13
N ASN A 835 -10.44 -61.97 48.07
CA ASN A 835 -9.71 -63.24 47.98
C ASN A 835 -8.40 -63.12 47.18
N PRO A 836 -7.42 -64.04 47.36
CA PRO A 836 -6.16 -63.82 48.09
C PRO A 836 -5.15 -62.83 47.49
N LYS A 837 -5.41 -62.20 46.33
CA LYS A 837 -4.49 -61.22 45.74
C LYS A 837 -4.52 -59.91 46.51
N GLN A 838 -3.36 -59.27 46.67
CA GLN A 838 -3.32 -57.94 47.27
C GLN A 838 -3.96 -56.91 46.33
N ARG A 839 -4.55 -55.86 46.89
CA ARG A 839 -5.31 -54.83 46.13
C ARG A 839 -4.55 -54.24 44.95
N HIS A 840 -3.25 -53.99 45.13
CA HIS A 840 -2.36 -53.44 44.10
C HIS A 840 -2.04 -54.42 42.95
N GLU A 841 -2.36 -55.71 43.11
CA GLU A 841 -2.27 -56.73 42.06
C GLU A 841 -3.65 -56.99 41.42
N TRP A 842 -4.71 -57.02 42.24
CA TRP A 842 -6.10 -57.20 41.80
C TRP A 842 -6.53 -56.16 40.76
N CYS A 843 -6.08 -54.91 40.87
CA CYS A 843 -6.46 -53.83 39.94
C CYS A 843 -6.01 -54.05 38.48
N TYR A 844 -5.07 -54.97 38.21
CA TYR A 844 -4.64 -55.30 36.85
C TYR A 844 -5.55 -56.31 36.15
N ASP A 845 -6.26 -57.15 36.91
CA ASP A 845 -7.11 -58.22 36.38
C ASP A 845 -8.38 -57.69 35.71
N TRP A 846 -8.78 -56.46 36.07
CA TRP A 846 -10.04 -55.84 35.64
C TRP A 846 -9.80 -54.60 34.78
N SER A 847 -10.82 -54.18 34.04
CA SER A 847 -10.78 -52.91 33.32
C SER A 847 -10.65 -51.75 34.32
N SER A 848 -9.92 -50.69 33.95
CA SER A 848 -9.69 -49.56 34.86
C SER A 848 -11.00 -48.96 35.35
N GLN A 849 -12.01 -48.87 34.48
CA GLN A 849 -13.31 -48.32 34.82
C GLN A 849 -14.00 -49.16 35.92
N LEU A 850 -14.12 -50.47 35.73
CA LEU A 850 -14.79 -51.35 36.71
C LEU A 850 -13.99 -51.45 38.01
N GLY A 851 -12.65 -51.49 37.91
CA GLY A 851 -11.77 -51.46 39.07
C GLY A 851 -12.03 -50.25 39.97
N LEU A 852 -12.22 -49.06 39.39
CA LEU A 852 -12.56 -47.84 40.15
C LEU A 852 -13.95 -47.90 40.77
N VAL A 853 -14.95 -48.41 40.05
CA VAL A 853 -16.32 -48.55 40.55
C VAL A 853 -16.36 -49.48 41.76
N VAL A 854 -15.76 -50.66 41.64
CA VAL A 854 -15.69 -51.64 42.75
C VAL A 854 -14.88 -51.08 43.91
N ASN A 855 -13.78 -50.38 43.64
CA ASN A 855 -13.02 -49.69 44.68
C ASN A 855 -13.90 -48.70 45.48
N GLN A 856 -14.72 -47.92 44.78
CA GLN A 856 -15.58 -46.93 45.40
C GLN A 856 -16.74 -47.56 46.20
N ILE A 857 -17.23 -48.73 45.78
CA ILE A 857 -18.20 -49.53 46.55
C ILE A 857 -17.60 -49.96 47.88
N PHE A 858 -16.42 -50.59 47.87
CA PHE A 858 -15.76 -51.04 49.09
C PHE A 858 -15.34 -49.87 49.98
N TRP A 859 -14.87 -48.76 49.41
CA TRP A 859 -14.61 -47.55 50.18
C TRP A 859 -15.85 -47.06 50.94
N CYS A 860 -17.03 -47.03 50.30
CA CYS A 860 -18.27 -46.63 50.97
C CYS A 860 -18.62 -47.60 52.10
N GLU A 861 -18.51 -48.90 51.88
CA GLU A 861 -18.78 -49.93 52.90
C GLU A 861 -17.82 -49.83 54.09
N GLU A 862 -16.52 -49.62 53.83
CA GLU A 862 -15.49 -49.52 54.85
C GLU A 862 -15.64 -48.25 55.70
N VAL A 863 -15.95 -47.10 55.08
CA VAL A 863 -16.23 -45.83 55.79
C VAL A 863 -17.50 -45.96 56.65
N GLU A 864 -18.56 -46.57 56.12
CA GLU A 864 -19.78 -46.78 56.89
C GLU A 864 -19.59 -47.76 58.05
N THR A 865 -18.79 -48.81 57.84
CA THR A 865 -18.37 -49.74 58.90
C THR A 865 -17.55 -49.00 59.98
N ALA A 866 -16.70 -48.05 59.60
CA ALA A 866 -15.97 -47.21 60.54
C ALA A 866 -16.91 -46.29 61.35
N PHE A 867 -17.95 -45.73 60.73
CA PHE A 867 -19.01 -44.99 61.44
C PHE A 867 -19.80 -45.89 62.43
N ASP A 868 -20.09 -47.13 62.05
CA ASP A 868 -20.79 -48.08 62.93
C ASP A 868 -19.94 -48.47 64.15
N LYS A 869 -18.63 -48.71 63.95
CA LYS A 869 -17.67 -48.95 65.04
C LYS A 869 -17.52 -47.74 65.96
N LEU A 870 -17.52 -46.54 65.39
CA LEU A 870 -17.47 -45.29 66.16
C LEU A 870 -18.74 -45.10 67.00
N SER A 871 -19.91 -45.43 66.44
CA SER A 871 -21.19 -45.44 67.16
C SER A 871 -21.26 -46.53 68.24
N SER A 872 -20.55 -47.65 68.03
CA SER A 872 -20.44 -48.77 68.98
C SER A 872 -19.38 -48.54 70.08
N GLY A 873 -18.70 -47.39 70.08
CA GLY A 873 -17.79 -46.96 71.16
C GLY A 873 -16.29 -46.97 70.83
N ASP A 874 -15.84 -47.36 69.63
CA ASP A 874 -14.43 -47.24 69.21
C ASP A 874 -14.15 -45.84 68.66
N ALA A 875 -13.77 -44.91 69.55
CA ALA A 875 -13.47 -43.51 69.18
C ALA A 875 -12.34 -43.37 68.16
N ASN A 876 -11.49 -44.39 67.96
CA ASN A 876 -10.37 -44.37 67.02
C ASN A 876 -10.67 -45.12 65.71
N ALA A 877 -11.89 -45.63 65.50
CA ALA A 877 -12.22 -46.45 64.32
C ALA A 877 -11.89 -45.75 62.99
N MET A 878 -12.32 -44.49 62.83
CA MET A 878 -12.02 -43.69 61.63
C MET A 878 -10.53 -43.43 61.43
N LYS A 879 -9.79 -43.18 62.52
CA LYS A 879 -8.35 -42.94 62.47
C LYS A 879 -7.58 -44.20 62.03
N LYS A 880 -7.95 -45.37 62.58
CA LYS A 880 -7.38 -46.67 62.17
C LYS A 880 -7.64 -46.94 60.69
N TYR A 881 -8.83 -46.62 60.20
CA TYR A 881 -9.15 -46.76 58.77
C TYR A 881 -8.33 -45.81 57.90
N SER A 882 -8.16 -44.54 58.30
CA SER A 882 -7.30 -43.59 57.59
C SER A 882 -5.84 -44.08 57.51
N GLU A 883 -5.29 -44.63 58.58
CA GLU A 883 -3.95 -45.24 58.59
C GLU A 883 -3.86 -46.43 57.62
N GLN A 884 -4.91 -47.26 57.53
CA GLN A 884 -4.99 -48.35 56.54
C GLN A 884 -5.02 -47.83 55.10
N GLN A 885 -5.79 -46.78 54.80
CA GLN A 885 -5.82 -46.15 53.48
C GLN A 885 -4.45 -45.62 53.06
N VAL A 886 -3.70 -45.00 53.98
CA VAL A 886 -2.34 -44.52 53.72
C VAL A 886 -1.41 -45.68 53.33
N VAL A 887 -1.51 -46.84 53.98
CA VAL A 887 -0.74 -48.03 53.61
C VAL A 887 -1.11 -48.50 52.20
N GLN A 888 -2.41 -48.64 51.90
CA GLN A 888 -2.86 -49.09 50.58
C GLN A 888 -2.42 -48.14 49.44
N ILE A 889 -2.48 -46.82 49.66
CA ILE A 889 -1.99 -45.82 48.70
C ILE A 889 -0.48 -45.96 48.49
N ASN A 890 0.30 -46.18 49.56
CA ASN A 890 1.75 -46.39 49.45
C ASN A 890 2.10 -47.66 48.67
N ASP A 891 1.30 -48.74 48.78
CA ASP A 891 1.48 -49.95 47.98
C ASP A 891 1.22 -49.71 46.48
N LEU A 892 0.21 -48.91 46.15
CA LEU A 892 -0.06 -48.47 44.77
C LEU A 892 1.08 -47.59 44.23
N ILE A 893 1.59 -46.65 45.04
CA ILE A 893 2.75 -45.81 44.69
C ILE A 893 4.01 -46.67 44.49
N ALA A 894 4.24 -47.66 45.36
CA ALA A 894 5.34 -48.60 45.19
C ALA A 894 5.22 -49.38 43.87
N SER A 895 4.00 -49.73 43.47
CA SER A 895 3.74 -50.39 42.18
C SER A 895 4.06 -49.50 40.98
N THR A 896 3.80 -48.19 41.04
CA THR A 896 4.17 -47.25 39.95
C THR A 896 5.69 -47.09 39.80
N ARG A 897 6.50 -47.37 40.83
CA ARG A 897 7.97 -47.36 40.72
C ARG A 897 8.53 -48.55 39.94
N LYS A 898 7.73 -49.58 39.68
CA LYS A 898 8.11 -50.72 38.83
C LYS A 898 8.07 -50.33 37.34
N ASN A 899 8.70 -51.15 36.49
CA ASN A 899 8.64 -50.97 35.04
C ASN A 899 7.27 -51.46 34.51
N LEU A 900 6.34 -50.52 34.36
CA LEU A 900 4.97 -50.76 33.86
C LEU A 900 4.77 -50.10 32.50
N GLU A 901 4.00 -50.75 31.63
CA GLU A 901 3.53 -50.15 30.39
C GLU A 901 2.65 -48.92 30.66
N LYS A 902 2.60 -47.98 29.71
CA LYS A 902 1.86 -46.70 29.85
C LYS A 902 0.40 -46.91 30.27
N HIS A 903 -0.29 -47.89 29.69
CA HIS A 903 -1.69 -48.15 29.97
C HIS A 903 -1.91 -48.73 31.38
N GLN A 904 -1.06 -49.67 31.82
CA GLN A 904 -1.07 -50.22 33.18
C GLN A 904 -0.74 -49.15 34.23
N ARG A 905 0.24 -48.29 33.94
CA ARG A 905 0.59 -47.14 34.78
C ARG A 905 -0.59 -46.19 34.93
N GLN A 906 -1.33 -45.91 33.85
CA GLN A 906 -2.53 -45.08 33.90
C GLN A 906 -3.60 -45.67 34.83
N LYS A 907 -3.82 -47.00 34.83
CA LYS A 907 -4.77 -47.65 35.75
C LYS A 907 -4.44 -47.37 37.21
N ILE A 908 -3.16 -47.55 37.57
CA ILE A 908 -2.69 -47.31 38.94
C ILE A 908 -2.78 -45.83 39.30
N MET A 909 -2.40 -44.94 38.39
CA MET A 909 -2.54 -43.49 38.61
C MET A 909 -4.00 -43.09 38.85
N ASN A 910 -4.93 -43.64 38.08
CA ASN A 910 -6.36 -43.41 38.28
C ASN A 910 -6.83 -43.87 39.67
N MET A 911 -6.39 -45.05 40.12
CA MET A 911 -6.69 -45.56 41.45
C MET A 911 -6.12 -44.65 42.54
N ILE A 912 -4.85 -44.23 42.41
CA ILE A 912 -4.20 -43.30 43.34
C ILE A 912 -4.95 -41.97 43.42
N THR A 913 -5.39 -41.42 42.28
CA THR A 913 -6.15 -40.16 42.24
C THR A 913 -7.44 -40.24 43.04
N ILE A 914 -8.24 -41.31 42.84
CA ILE A 914 -9.51 -41.49 43.57
C ILE A 914 -9.27 -41.81 45.05
N ASP A 915 -8.25 -42.62 45.37
CA ASP A 915 -7.92 -42.94 46.76
C ASP A 915 -7.39 -41.75 47.55
N ALA A 916 -6.61 -40.86 46.90
CA ALA A 916 -6.13 -39.65 47.54
C ALA A 916 -7.29 -38.75 47.98
N HIS A 917 -8.29 -38.55 47.11
CA HIS A 917 -9.54 -37.86 47.46
C HIS A 917 -10.28 -38.59 48.59
N SER A 918 -10.44 -39.90 48.47
CA SER A 918 -11.12 -40.75 49.46
C SER A 918 -10.49 -40.64 50.86
N ARG A 919 -9.15 -40.64 50.93
CA ARG A 919 -8.39 -40.42 52.17
C ARG A 919 -8.61 -39.01 52.72
N ASP A 920 -8.52 -37.99 51.87
CA ASP A 920 -8.68 -36.60 52.29
C ASP A 920 -10.10 -36.32 52.82
N MET A 921 -11.12 -37.01 52.29
CA MET A 921 -12.47 -36.99 52.83
C MET A 921 -12.55 -37.62 54.23
N VAL A 922 -11.91 -38.77 54.45
CA VAL A 922 -11.85 -39.41 55.78
C VAL A 922 -11.11 -38.53 56.79
N ILE A 923 -9.97 -37.95 56.41
CA ILE A 923 -9.24 -36.96 57.24
C ILE A 923 -10.17 -35.79 57.58
N GLY A 924 -10.88 -35.28 56.58
CA GLY A 924 -11.85 -34.21 56.76
C GLY A 924 -13.01 -34.55 57.69
N ILE A 925 -13.46 -35.81 57.75
CA ILE A 925 -14.47 -36.30 58.70
C ILE A 925 -13.90 -36.34 60.13
N ILE A 926 -12.64 -36.78 60.28
CA ILE A 926 -11.91 -36.84 61.56
C ILE A 926 -11.70 -35.44 62.12
N ASP A 927 -11.19 -34.50 61.31
CA ASP A 927 -10.87 -33.13 61.74
C ASP A 927 -12.13 -32.37 62.20
N ASN A 928 -13.26 -32.61 61.52
CA ASN A 928 -14.56 -32.05 61.88
C ASN A 928 -15.26 -32.77 63.05
N LYS A 929 -14.69 -33.87 63.55
CA LYS A 929 -15.24 -34.70 64.65
C LYS A 929 -16.66 -35.20 64.36
N GLU A 930 -16.95 -35.54 63.11
CA GLU A 930 -18.25 -36.05 62.69
C GLU A 930 -18.43 -37.49 63.19
N ASN A 931 -19.61 -37.80 63.76
CA ASN A 931 -19.88 -39.10 64.39
C ASN A 931 -21.12 -39.83 63.85
N ARG A 932 -21.74 -39.32 62.79
CA ARG A 932 -22.95 -39.89 62.19
C ARG A 932 -22.79 -40.06 60.69
N LYS A 933 -23.34 -41.16 60.15
CA LYS A 933 -23.44 -41.40 58.70
C LYS A 933 -24.20 -40.30 57.95
N GLY A 934 -25.14 -39.62 58.61
CA GLY A 934 -25.91 -38.53 58.03
C GLY A 934 -25.18 -37.18 57.98
N CYS A 935 -23.88 -37.10 58.27
CA CYS A 935 -23.16 -35.83 58.22
C CYS A 935 -23.09 -35.31 56.77
N PHE A 936 -23.23 -34.00 56.61
CA PHE A 936 -23.25 -33.39 55.27
C PHE A 936 -21.98 -33.68 54.48
N LYS A 937 -20.81 -33.70 55.15
CA LYS A 937 -19.52 -33.96 54.52
C LYS A 937 -19.40 -35.35 53.89
N TRP A 938 -20.10 -36.35 54.44
CA TRP A 938 -20.21 -37.68 53.83
C TRP A 938 -21.31 -37.73 52.77
N MET A 939 -22.48 -37.18 53.09
CA MET A 939 -23.63 -37.18 52.17
C MET A 939 -23.37 -36.42 50.87
N SER A 940 -22.51 -35.39 50.90
CA SER A 940 -22.16 -34.56 49.74
C SER A 940 -21.23 -35.23 48.74
N GLN A 941 -20.71 -36.43 49.04
CA GLN A 941 -19.79 -37.16 48.17
C GLN A 941 -20.55 -38.08 47.22
N LEU A 942 -19.94 -38.37 46.06
CA LEU A 942 -20.39 -39.43 45.15
C LEU A 942 -20.11 -40.79 45.82
N ARG A 943 -21.17 -41.45 46.27
CA ARG A 943 -21.09 -42.73 46.96
C ARG A 943 -21.69 -43.81 46.09
N THR A 944 -20.90 -44.83 45.79
CA THR A 944 -21.33 -45.96 44.96
C THR A 944 -21.64 -47.14 45.86
N TYR A 945 -22.77 -47.79 45.62
CA TYR A 945 -23.23 -48.95 46.40
C TYR A 945 -23.61 -50.07 45.46
N TRP A 946 -23.39 -51.31 45.88
CA TRP A 946 -24.10 -52.45 45.28
C TRP A 946 -25.42 -52.63 46.01
N ASP A 947 -26.53 -52.37 45.33
CA ASP A 947 -27.87 -52.55 45.88
C ASP A 947 -28.32 -53.99 45.65
N THR A 948 -28.44 -54.75 46.74
CA THR A 948 -28.78 -56.18 46.69
C THR A 948 -30.22 -56.45 46.25
N ASP A 949 -31.12 -55.46 46.37
CA ASP A 949 -32.54 -55.66 46.04
C ASP A 949 -32.76 -55.64 44.53
N ILE A 950 -31.95 -54.85 43.81
CA ILE A 950 -31.97 -54.76 42.33
C ILE A 950 -30.77 -55.46 41.68
N ASP A 951 -29.87 -56.02 42.48
CA ASP A 951 -28.59 -56.64 42.09
C ASP A 951 -27.82 -55.75 41.10
N ASP A 952 -27.65 -54.47 41.46
CA ASP A 952 -27.06 -53.46 40.59
C ASP A 952 -26.28 -52.39 41.34
N SER A 953 -25.37 -51.71 40.64
CA SER A 953 -24.63 -50.58 41.20
C SER A 953 -25.46 -49.29 41.15
N VAL A 954 -25.58 -48.61 42.29
CA VAL A 954 -26.31 -47.37 42.46
C VAL A 954 -25.38 -46.31 43.04
N ILE A 955 -25.38 -45.12 42.44
CA ILE A 955 -24.62 -43.96 42.89
C ILE A 955 -25.57 -43.00 43.60
N ARG A 956 -25.22 -42.61 44.82
CA ARG A 956 -25.98 -41.69 45.67
C ARG A 956 -25.14 -40.48 46.02
N ILE A 957 -25.73 -39.29 45.90
CA ILE A 957 -25.13 -38.01 46.27
C ILE A 957 -26.20 -37.07 46.80
N CYS A 958 -26.03 -36.59 48.02
CA CYS A 958 -27.07 -35.92 48.79
C CYS A 958 -28.37 -36.77 48.79
N ASP A 959 -29.43 -36.25 48.17
CA ASP A 959 -30.75 -36.84 47.97
C ASP A 959 -30.95 -37.47 46.57
N ALA A 960 -30.01 -37.30 45.64
CA ALA A 960 -30.08 -37.88 44.31
C ALA A 960 -29.54 -39.32 44.28
N SER A 961 -30.18 -40.19 43.49
CA SER A 961 -29.81 -41.60 43.34
C SER A 961 -29.90 -42.02 41.87
N PHE A 962 -28.79 -42.48 41.30
CA PHE A 962 -28.67 -42.88 39.90
C PHE A 962 -28.22 -44.33 39.78
N PRO A 963 -28.82 -45.15 38.91
CA PRO A 963 -28.20 -46.42 38.53
C PRO A 963 -26.91 -46.14 37.74
N TYR A 964 -25.88 -46.95 37.95
CA TYR A 964 -24.66 -46.86 37.16
C TYR A 964 -24.95 -47.19 35.69
N GLY A 965 -24.46 -46.37 34.76
CA GLY A 965 -24.87 -46.46 33.36
C GLY A 965 -24.26 -47.63 32.56
N TYR A 966 -23.19 -48.26 33.05
CA TYR A 966 -22.46 -49.34 32.40
C TYR A 966 -22.10 -49.10 30.92
N GLU A 967 -21.88 -47.85 30.51
CA GLU A 967 -21.24 -47.58 29.22
C GLU A 967 -19.73 -47.67 29.36
N TYR A 968 -19.06 -48.34 28.42
CA TYR A 968 -17.62 -48.43 28.43
C TYR A 968 -17.00 -47.11 27.97
N LEU A 969 -16.17 -46.51 28.82
CA LEU A 969 -15.54 -45.21 28.63
C LEU A 969 -13.99 -45.30 28.65
N GLY A 970 -13.46 -46.52 28.74
CA GLY A 970 -12.03 -46.79 28.61
C GLY A 970 -11.18 -46.43 29.83
N ASN A 971 -9.86 -46.56 29.67
CA ASN A 971 -8.85 -46.22 30.67
C ASN A 971 -8.30 -44.81 30.42
N GLY A 972 -9.18 -43.81 30.49
CA GLY A 972 -8.83 -42.40 30.45
C GLY A 972 -8.25 -41.89 31.78
N GLY A 973 -7.54 -40.78 31.75
CA GLY A 973 -7.02 -40.15 32.98
C GLY A 973 -8.14 -39.57 33.85
N ARG A 974 -8.08 -39.80 35.16
CA ARG A 974 -8.99 -39.21 36.15
C ARG A 974 -8.52 -37.83 36.60
N LEU A 975 -9.47 -36.89 36.71
CA LEU A 975 -9.22 -35.56 37.23
C LEU A 975 -8.96 -35.64 38.74
N VAL A 976 -8.02 -34.83 39.25
CA VAL A 976 -7.86 -34.66 40.69
C VAL A 976 -9.08 -33.93 41.24
N ILE A 977 -9.81 -34.58 42.13
CA ILE A 977 -11.01 -34.01 42.74
C ILE A 977 -10.59 -33.00 43.80
N THR A 978 -11.16 -31.80 43.73
CA THR A 978 -10.93 -30.70 44.67
C THR A 978 -12.26 -30.30 45.31
N PRO A 979 -12.25 -29.51 46.41
CA PRO A 979 -13.50 -28.97 46.97
C PRO A 979 -14.35 -28.16 45.99
N LEU A 980 -13.74 -27.59 44.94
CA LEU A 980 -14.48 -26.91 43.86
C LEU A 980 -15.15 -27.91 42.93
N THR A 981 -14.43 -28.96 42.53
CA THR A 981 -14.95 -30.06 41.71
C THR A 981 -16.14 -30.75 42.41
N ASP A 982 -16.04 -31.02 43.71
CA ASP A 982 -17.13 -31.60 44.51
C ASP A 982 -18.41 -30.74 44.46
N ARG A 983 -18.28 -29.41 44.56
CA ARG A 983 -19.44 -28.51 44.45
C ARG A 983 -20.10 -28.60 43.08
N VAL A 984 -19.31 -28.73 42.01
CA VAL A 984 -19.83 -28.92 40.66
C VAL A 984 -20.53 -30.28 40.56
N TYR A 985 -19.99 -31.34 41.15
CA TYR A 985 -20.60 -32.67 41.16
C TYR A 985 -21.96 -32.65 41.85
N ILE A 986 -22.07 -32.03 43.03
CA ILE A 986 -23.34 -31.87 43.74
C ILE A 986 -24.32 -31.10 42.84
N THR A 987 -23.93 -29.95 42.32
CA THR A 987 -24.82 -29.08 41.53
C THR A 987 -25.31 -29.79 40.26
N ALA A 988 -24.41 -30.44 39.52
CA ALA A 988 -24.73 -31.10 38.26
C ALA A 988 -25.59 -32.35 38.45
N THR A 989 -25.30 -33.16 39.47
CA THR A 989 -26.12 -34.35 39.78
C THR A 989 -27.50 -33.94 40.28
N GLN A 990 -27.62 -32.89 41.09
CA GLN A 990 -28.91 -32.38 41.55
C GLN A 990 -29.75 -31.79 40.40
N ALA A 991 -29.13 -30.99 39.54
CA ALA A 991 -29.81 -30.47 38.35
C ALA A 991 -30.27 -31.62 37.43
N CYS A 992 -29.43 -32.61 37.20
CA CYS A 992 -29.80 -33.80 36.41
C CYS A 992 -30.93 -34.59 37.06
N TRP A 993 -30.94 -34.74 38.39
CA TRP A 993 -32.02 -35.40 39.14
C TRP A 993 -33.36 -34.68 38.96
N LEU A 994 -33.33 -33.34 38.86
CA LEU A 994 -34.48 -32.49 38.58
C LEU A 994 -34.80 -32.36 37.08
N SER A 995 -34.12 -33.11 36.21
CA SER A 995 -34.25 -33.01 34.74
C SER A 995 -33.96 -31.60 34.18
N MET A 996 -33.02 -30.88 34.82
CA MET A 996 -32.56 -29.56 34.42
C MET A 996 -31.13 -29.62 33.86
N GLY A 997 -30.80 -28.67 32.98
CA GLY A 997 -29.43 -28.45 32.53
C GLY A 997 -28.56 -27.80 33.61
N THR A 998 -27.24 -27.96 33.50
CA THR A 998 -26.27 -27.32 34.40
C THR A 998 -25.41 -26.35 33.60
N ALA A 999 -25.26 -25.12 34.10
CA ALA A 999 -24.43 -24.09 33.49
C ALA A 999 -23.25 -23.72 34.41
N PRO A 1000 -22.12 -24.47 34.38
CA PRO A 1000 -20.93 -24.09 35.11
C PRO A 1000 -20.30 -22.83 34.47
N ALA A 1001 -20.28 -21.71 35.19
CA ALA A 1001 -19.69 -20.46 34.71
C ALA A 1001 -18.26 -20.26 35.24
N GLY A 1002 -17.35 -19.82 34.37
CA GLY A 1002 -15.96 -19.52 34.71
C GLY A 1002 -15.08 -19.25 33.48
N PRO A 1003 -13.86 -18.71 33.65
CA PRO A 1003 -12.95 -18.40 32.54
C PRO A 1003 -12.65 -19.61 31.63
N ALA A 1004 -12.21 -19.34 30.40
CA ALA A 1004 -11.77 -20.40 29.49
C ALA A 1004 -10.55 -21.16 30.06
N GLY A 1005 -10.48 -22.47 29.82
CA GLY A 1005 -9.36 -23.31 30.29
C GLY A 1005 -9.35 -23.66 31.78
N THR A 1006 -10.41 -23.34 32.56
CA THR A 1006 -10.47 -23.67 33.99
C THR A 1006 -11.02 -25.06 34.32
N GLY A 1007 -11.03 -25.99 33.37
CA GLY A 1007 -11.42 -27.38 33.63
C GLY A 1007 -12.93 -27.66 33.66
N LYS A 1008 -13.79 -26.77 33.11
CA LYS A 1008 -15.26 -26.90 33.18
C LYS A 1008 -15.78 -28.12 32.40
N THR A 1009 -15.31 -28.26 31.17
CA THR A 1009 -15.65 -29.36 30.26
C THR A 1009 -15.09 -30.68 30.80
N GLU A 1010 -13.85 -30.65 31.30
CA GLU A 1010 -13.15 -31.80 31.89
C GLU A 1010 -13.82 -32.28 33.18
N THR A 1011 -14.29 -31.37 34.03
CA THR A 1011 -15.04 -31.70 35.25
C THR A 1011 -16.36 -32.39 34.92
N SER A 1012 -17.08 -31.88 33.92
CA SER A 1012 -18.34 -32.48 33.47
C SER A 1012 -18.13 -33.86 32.84
N LYS A 1013 -17.04 -34.01 32.08
CA LYS A 1013 -16.62 -35.29 31.48
C LYS A 1013 -16.23 -36.31 32.55
N ASP A 1014 -15.45 -35.94 33.56
CA ASP A 1014 -15.08 -36.88 34.64
C ASP A 1014 -16.33 -37.31 35.43
N LEU A 1015 -17.26 -36.40 35.73
CA LEU A 1015 -18.53 -36.73 36.36
C LEU A 1015 -19.34 -37.76 35.56
N SER A 1016 -19.52 -37.52 34.25
CA SER A 1016 -20.23 -38.47 33.38
C SER A 1016 -19.56 -39.86 33.38
N THR A 1017 -18.23 -39.87 33.46
CA THR A 1017 -17.43 -41.10 33.50
C THR A 1017 -17.55 -41.81 34.86
N GLN A 1018 -17.72 -41.08 35.95
CA GLN A 1018 -18.04 -41.65 37.26
C GLN A 1018 -19.47 -42.20 37.33
N LEU A 1019 -20.42 -41.63 36.58
CA LEU A 1019 -21.79 -42.14 36.44
C LEU A 1019 -21.93 -43.28 35.41
N GLY A 1020 -20.89 -43.55 34.62
CA GLY A 1020 -20.91 -44.58 33.58
C GLY A 1020 -21.81 -44.21 32.38
N LYS A 1021 -21.92 -42.92 32.07
CA LYS A 1021 -22.72 -42.37 30.98
C LYS A 1021 -21.83 -41.70 29.93
N SER A 1022 -22.13 -41.87 28.64
CA SER A 1022 -21.45 -41.15 27.57
C SER A 1022 -21.77 -39.66 27.60
N MET A 1023 -20.75 -38.82 27.40
CA MET A 1023 -20.90 -37.36 27.32
C MET A 1023 -20.30 -36.82 26.02
N TYR A 1024 -21.15 -36.34 25.11
CA TYR A 1024 -20.72 -35.72 23.86
C TYR A 1024 -20.42 -34.24 24.09
N VAL A 1025 -19.25 -33.79 23.66
CA VAL A 1025 -18.83 -32.40 23.77
C VAL A 1025 -18.97 -31.75 22.39
N PHE A 1026 -19.75 -30.68 22.32
CA PHE A 1026 -19.99 -29.88 21.12
C PHE A 1026 -19.35 -28.51 21.34
N ASN A 1027 -18.45 -28.10 20.45
CA ASN A 1027 -17.92 -26.76 20.47
C ASN A 1027 -18.89 -25.84 19.72
N CYS A 1028 -19.46 -24.86 20.41
CA CYS A 1028 -20.46 -23.98 19.82
C CYS A 1028 -19.81 -22.91 18.94
N ALA A 1029 -20.23 -22.83 17.68
CA ALA A 1029 -19.76 -21.84 16.72
C ALA A 1029 -20.94 -20.98 16.23
N PRO A 1030 -20.73 -19.71 15.85
CA PRO A 1030 -21.78 -18.83 15.35
C PRO A 1030 -22.55 -19.39 14.16
N GLU A 1031 -21.93 -20.29 13.39
CA GLU A 1031 -22.49 -20.95 12.21
C GLU A 1031 -23.40 -22.14 12.55
N MET A 1032 -23.52 -22.54 13.83
CA MET A 1032 -24.41 -23.63 14.22
C MET A 1032 -25.88 -23.20 14.09
N ASP A 1033 -26.57 -23.81 13.13
CA ASP A 1033 -27.99 -23.53 12.90
C ASP A 1033 -28.91 -24.24 13.91
N TYR A 1034 -30.15 -23.74 14.00
CA TYR A 1034 -31.16 -24.33 14.88
C TYR A 1034 -31.51 -25.78 14.52
N ARG A 1035 -31.26 -26.22 13.27
CA ARG A 1035 -31.53 -27.59 12.80
C ARG A 1035 -30.48 -28.54 13.35
N THR A 1036 -29.20 -28.18 13.28
CA THR A 1036 -28.09 -28.93 13.85
C THR A 1036 -28.26 -29.06 15.36
N MET A 1037 -28.59 -27.96 16.05
CA MET A 1037 -28.89 -28.00 17.49
C MET A 1037 -30.11 -28.90 17.78
N GLY A 1038 -31.15 -28.83 16.96
CA GLY A 1038 -32.32 -29.71 17.04
C GLY A 1038 -31.96 -31.18 16.93
N ASP A 1039 -31.12 -31.56 15.97
CA ASP A 1039 -30.66 -32.93 15.76
C ASP A 1039 -29.76 -33.42 16.92
N ILE A 1040 -28.88 -32.57 17.44
CA ILE A 1040 -28.09 -32.87 18.65
C ILE A 1040 -29.02 -33.15 19.83
N PHE A 1041 -30.01 -32.29 20.09
CA PHE A 1041 -30.94 -32.49 21.21
C PHE A 1041 -31.81 -33.74 21.04
N LYS A 1042 -32.30 -34.04 19.83
CA LYS A 1042 -32.99 -35.31 19.53
C LYS A 1042 -32.08 -36.50 19.87
N GLY A 1043 -30.82 -36.45 19.43
CA GLY A 1043 -29.82 -37.47 19.72
C GLY A 1043 -29.62 -37.68 21.21
N LEU A 1044 -29.35 -36.60 21.96
CA LEU A 1044 -29.10 -36.64 23.41
C LEU A 1044 -30.30 -37.16 24.19
N ALA A 1045 -31.50 -36.66 23.88
CA ALA A 1045 -32.73 -37.05 24.56
C ALA A 1045 -33.09 -38.52 24.29
N ALA A 1046 -32.96 -38.97 23.03
CA ALA A 1046 -33.32 -40.33 22.65
C ALA A 1046 -32.26 -41.37 23.05
N SER A 1047 -30.97 -41.01 23.11
CA SER A 1047 -29.91 -41.91 23.56
C SER A 1047 -29.75 -41.96 25.10
N GLY A 1048 -30.27 -40.97 25.81
CA GLY A 1048 -30.05 -40.79 27.25
C GLY A 1048 -28.58 -40.45 27.58
N SER A 1049 -27.86 -39.88 26.62
CA SER A 1049 -26.47 -39.43 26.77
C SER A 1049 -26.42 -38.00 27.29
N TRP A 1050 -25.28 -37.61 27.87
CA TRP A 1050 -25.05 -36.25 28.31
C TRP A 1050 -24.44 -35.41 27.17
N GLY A 1051 -24.80 -34.14 27.10
CA GLY A 1051 -24.24 -33.17 26.15
C GLY A 1051 -23.54 -32.05 26.90
N CYS A 1052 -22.32 -31.71 26.49
CA CYS A 1052 -21.61 -30.51 26.94
C CYS A 1052 -21.52 -29.55 25.76
N PHE A 1053 -22.15 -28.39 25.89
CA PHE A 1053 -22.07 -27.33 24.88
C PHE A 1053 -21.00 -26.33 25.33
N ASP A 1054 -19.79 -26.51 24.82
CA ASP A 1054 -18.66 -25.63 25.14
C ASP A 1054 -18.81 -24.32 24.36
N GLU A 1055 -18.33 -23.23 24.95
CA GLU A 1055 -18.44 -21.87 24.39
C GLU A 1055 -19.88 -21.46 24.00
N PHE A 1056 -20.88 -21.94 24.73
CA PHE A 1056 -22.31 -21.69 24.47
C PHE A 1056 -22.68 -20.21 24.28
N ASN A 1057 -21.91 -19.29 24.87
CA ASN A 1057 -22.08 -17.85 24.72
C ASN A 1057 -21.71 -17.29 23.33
N ARG A 1058 -21.29 -18.15 22.38
CA ARG A 1058 -20.97 -17.79 20.99
C ARG A 1058 -22.13 -18.07 20.01
N LEU A 1059 -23.15 -18.81 20.45
CA LEU A 1059 -24.46 -18.91 19.77
C LEU A 1059 -25.28 -17.66 20.04
#